data_AF-A0A1E5DYJ7-F1
#
_entry.id   AF-A0A1E5DYJ7-F1
#
_cell.length_a   1.000
_cell.length_b   1.000
_cell.length_c   1.000
_cell.angle_alpha   90.00
_cell.angle_beta   90.00
_cell.angle_gamma   90.00
#
_symmetry.space_group_name_H-M   'P 1'
#
loop_
_entity.id
_entity.type
_entity.pdbx_description
1 polymer ?
#
loop_
_entity_poly.entity_id
_entity_poly.type
_entity_poly.pdbx_seq_one_letter_code
_entity_poly.pdbx_strand_id
1 'polypeptide(L)'
;MSVNQNNTQKSPSSNNDVIDLGKLFGILLDHRWFIILTTFVFAVLGVSYALLATPIYKADALIQVEQKNTGMPALNSDMADLFSSESAASTEIEILKSRMVLGETVDKLNLTTVANANHFPIIGKGLSRLMGNAQHIEISRFILPEKSELEAYTLTVLNQEQGTFSLTDSEDNLILNGKVGELSQQGGFLLFVTQIQANDGDSFTLAKVSRLDAIQNLQQNLSVSERGKQTGILQLSLTGENRDDIQAMLNSISQNYLLQNVERNSAEAESSLTFLRKHLPEIKTQLTIAEDKLNRYRQNNESVDLNMEAQSTLDVMVTLESQLNELTFKESDISQRFTKQHPAYQALLDKRQTLLSEKARLNGRIEKLPKTQREVLRLTRDVQVTQEIYIQLLNKVQELNIVKASTVGNVRIIDGAQSYSRAVKPKKPLIAVLATLLGGMLSVALILLKTAMHKGIESSEQIEAIGLPVYASIPLSEYQSTVSKKHKTQTQTIQQTLLSIANPADLAVEAIRSLRTSLYFAMMEAKNNVLMISGPSPSIGKSFVSANMGAVIAKAGQNVLVIDADMRKGKIGRQFSVSEKPGLSDYLSGQMDMQSLITKLDVEKLSFMARGEVPPNPSELLLHPRFKTLLDWASEHYDIVIVDTPPILAVTDAAIVGAHVGTTLIVGRFEQNSVKEVEITKQRFEQNGIEVKGFILNAVEKKASNAYGGYGYYQYEYKQDTKDS
;
A
#
# COMPACT_ATOMS: atom_id res chain seq x y z
N MET A 1 -37.89 6.19 -66.72
CA MET A 1 -37.47 5.09 -65.83
C MET A 1 -36.30 5.61 -65.02
N SER A 2 -36.56 5.86 -63.75
CA SER A 2 -35.65 6.51 -62.81
C SER A 2 -34.93 5.42 -62.02
N VAL A 3 -33.60 5.39 -62.06
CA VAL A 3 -32.79 4.63 -61.09
C VAL A 3 -31.66 5.53 -60.63
N ASN A 4 -31.85 6.12 -59.45
CA ASN A 4 -30.80 6.72 -58.64
C ASN A 4 -29.84 5.61 -58.18
N GLN A 5 -28.56 5.72 -58.51
CA GLN A 5 -27.50 5.01 -57.80
C GLN A 5 -26.85 5.98 -56.81
N ASN A 6 -27.23 5.83 -55.54
CA ASN A 6 -26.57 6.47 -54.40
C ASN A 6 -25.14 5.94 -54.30
N ASN A 7 -24.18 6.80 -54.60
CA ASN A 7 -22.76 6.57 -54.31
C ASN A 7 -22.51 6.95 -52.84
N THR A 8 -22.75 6.02 -51.93
CA THR A 8 -22.39 6.18 -50.51
C THR A 8 -20.87 6.25 -50.39
N GLN A 9 -20.34 7.46 -50.17
CA GLN A 9 -19.02 7.67 -49.61
C GLN A 9 -18.93 6.94 -48.27
N LYS A 10 -18.18 5.84 -48.23
CA LYS A 10 -17.68 5.28 -46.98
C LYS A 10 -16.70 6.28 -46.39
N SER A 11 -17.13 6.99 -45.35
CA SER A 11 -16.23 7.61 -44.37
C SER A 11 -15.26 6.53 -43.89
N PRO A 12 -13.94 6.78 -43.80
CA PRO A 12 -13.05 5.84 -43.15
C PRO A 12 -13.43 5.85 -41.67
N SER A 13 -14.04 4.75 -41.25
CA SER A 13 -14.27 4.39 -39.86
C SER A 13 -12.98 4.58 -39.07
N SER A 14 -13.05 5.45 -38.07
CA SER A 14 -12.17 5.51 -36.91
C SER A 14 -12.10 4.13 -36.26
N ASN A 15 -11.19 3.29 -36.75
CA ASN A 15 -10.95 1.96 -36.19
C ASN A 15 -9.80 2.07 -35.19
N ASN A 16 -10.22 2.06 -33.93
CA ASN A 16 -9.59 1.42 -32.79
C ASN A 16 -8.22 1.94 -32.35
N ASP A 17 -8.27 2.70 -31.25
CA ASP A 17 -7.31 2.67 -30.14
C ASP A 17 -7.08 1.24 -29.64
N VAL A 18 -6.51 0.35 -30.47
CA VAL A 18 -5.90 -0.88 -29.97
C VAL A 18 -4.63 -0.42 -29.29
N ILE A 19 -4.61 -0.50 -27.96
CA ILE A 19 -3.39 -0.33 -27.18
C ILE A 19 -2.38 -1.35 -27.70
N ASP A 20 -1.41 -0.89 -28.48
CA ASP A 20 -0.35 -1.74 -29.00
C ASP A 20 0.58 -2.14 -27.85
N LEU A 21 0.34 -3.34 -27.33
CA LEU A 21 1.12 -3.93 -26.25
C LEU A 21 2.60 -4.07 -26.62
N GLY A 22 2.91 -4.27 -27.91
CA GLY A 22 4.28 -4.32 -28.43
C GLY A 22 4.98 -2.97 -28.34
N LYS A 23 4.27 -1.89 -28.70
CA LYS A 23 4.76 -0.52 -28.54
C LYS A 23 5.00 -0.16 -27.08
N LEU A 24 4.05 -0.48 -26.19
CA LEU A 24 4.21 -0.27 -24.74
C LEU A 24 5.43 -1.02 -24.19
N PHE A 25 5.64 -2.26 -24.61
CA PHE A 25 6.80 -3.04 -24.20
C PHE A 25 8.12 -2.44 -24.71
N GLY A 26 8.16 -1.96 -25.95
CA GLY A 26 9.32 -1.27 -26.52
C GLY A 26 9.67 0.00 -25.73
N ILE A 27 8.68 0.81 -25.36
CA ILE A 27 8.87 2.02 -24.53
C ILE A 27 9.51 1.69 -23.17
N LEU A 28 9.11 0.58 -22.55
CA LEU A 28 9.70 0.14 -21.28
C LEU A 28 11.14 -0.32 -21.45
N LEU A 29 11.47 -0.99 -22.56
CA LEU A 29 12.84 -1.41 -22.86
C LEU A 29 13.78 -0.23 -23.10
N ASP A 30 13.32 0.78 -23.84
CA ASP A 30 14.09 2.00 -24.13
C ASP A 30 14.45 2.76 -22.83
N HIS A 31 13.60 2.66 -21.79
CA HIS A 31 13.79 3.29 -20.49
C HIS A 31 14.19 2.33 -19.35
N ARG A 32 14.67 1.12 -19.66
CA ARG A 32 15.00 0.06 -18.67
C ARG A 32 15.90 0.53 -17.53
N TRP A 33 16.89 1.37 -17.81
CA TRP A 33 17.82 1.87 -16.79
C TRP A 33 17.15 2.82 -15.80
N PHE A 34 16.17 3.62 -16.24
CA PHE A 34 15.40 4.49 -15.36
C PHE A 34 14.49 3.67 -14.43
N ILE A 35 13.82 2.64 -14.98
CA ILE A 35 12.99 1.69 -14.20
C ILE A 35 13.85 0.98 -13.15
N ILE A 36 15.00 0.44 -13.55
CA ILE A 36 15.91 -0.27 -12.65
C ILE A 36 16.42 0.65 -11.54
N LEU A 37 16.88 1.86 -11.87
CA LEU A 37 17.42 2.80 -10.89
C LEU A 37 16.36 3.23 -9.86
N THR A 38 15.17 3.61 -10.32
CA THR A 38 14.08 4.05 -9.43
C THR A 38 13.57 2.91 -8.56
N THR A 39 13.37 1.72 -9.13
CA THR A 39 12.99 0.51 -8.39
C THR A 39 14.04 0.16 -7.34
N PHE A 40 15.33 0.26 -7.68
CA PHE A 40 16.44 0.02 -6.76
C PHE A 40 16.45 1.03 -5.60
N VAL A 41 16.25 2.32 -5.87
CA VAL A 41 16.16 3.35 -4.82
C VAL A 41 15.00 3.05 -3.85
N PHE A 42 13.82 2.69 -4.35
CA PHE A 42 12.69 2.31 -3.52
C PHE A 42 12.96 1.03 -2.71
N ALA A 43 13.63 0.05 -3.30
CA ALA A 43 14.04 -1.17 -2.60
C ALA A 43 15.01 -0.84 -1.45
N VAL A 44 16.03 -0.02 -1.69
CA VAL A 44 16.99 0.44 -0.67
C VAL A 44 16.26 1.18 0.44
N LEU A 45 15.39 2.16 0.12
CA LEU A 45 14.60 2.89 1.11
C LEU A 45 13.69 1.97 1.92
N GLY A 46 13.03 1.00 1.27
CA GLY A 46 12.17 0.02 1.93
C GLY A 46 12.94 -0.89 2.89
N VAL A 47 14.12 -1.36 2.48
CA VAL A 47 15.01 -2.18 3.32
C VAL A 47 15.56 -1.36 4.48
N SER A 48 16.05 -0.14 4.24
CA SER A 48 16.53 0.77 5.27
C SER A 48 15.44 1.04 6.32
N TYR A 49 14.21 1.36 5.89
CA TYR A 49 13.08 1.52 6.78
C TYR A 49 12.77 0.23 7.57
N ALA A 50 12.73 -0.93 6.90
CA ALA A 50 12.47 -2.20 7.56
C ALA A 50 13.55 -2.59 8.60
N LEU A 51 14.79 -2.16 8.41
CA LEU A 51 15.88 -2.37 9.37
C LEU A 51 15.79 -1.41 10.56
N LEU A 52 15.40 -0.16 10.33
CA LEU A 52 15.31 0.91 11.34
C LEU A 52 14.02 0.86 12.17
N ALA A 53 12.94 0.29 11.64
CA ALA A 53 11.65 0.20 12.31
C ALA A 53 11.74 -0.58 13.63
N THR A 54 10.98 -0.14 14.63
CA THR A 54 10.99 -0.74 15.98
C THR A 54 10.44 -2.18 15.94
N PRO A 55 11.19 -3.18 16.44
CA PRO A 55 10.69 -4.54 16.54
C PRO A 55 9.66 -4.62 17.66
N ILE A 56 8.53 -5.27 17.37
CA ILE A 56 7.48 -5.56 18.34
C ILE A 56 7.50 -7.07 18.58
N TYR A 57 7.59 -7.46 19.83
CA TYR A 57 7.55 -8.83 20.31
C TYR A 57 6.16 -9.22 20.78
N LYS A 58 5.94 -10.51 20.95
CA LYS A 58 4.70 -11.10 21.45
C LYS A 58 5.03 -12.00 22.63
N ALA A 59 4.21 -11.96 23.68
CA ALA A 59 4.20 -12.94 24.74
C ALA A 59 2.82 -13.60 24.81
N ASP A 60 2.81 -14.91 25.09
CA ASP A 60 1.59 -15.70 25.21
C ASP A 60 1.57 -16.47 26.54
N ALA A 61 0.37 -16.73 27.06
CA ALA A 61 0.09 -17.58 28.21
C ALA A 61 -1.20 -18.39 27.97
N LEU A 62 -1.28 -19.59 28.55
CA LEU A 62 -2.49 -20.43 28.47
C LEU A 62 -3.07 -20.68 29.85
N ILE A 63 -4.36 -20.38 29.99
CA ILE A 63 -5.14 -20.60 31.21
C ILE A 63 -6.31 -21.51 30.87
N GLN A 64 -6.49 -22.58 31.65
CA GLN A 64 -7.67 -23.42 31.59
C GLN A 64 -8.67 -22.97 32.63
N VAL A 65 -9.93 -22.84 32.22
CA VAL A 65 -11.07 -22.69 33.11
C VAL A 65 -11.92 -23.95 33.01
N GLU A 66 -11.98 -24.69 34.12
CA GLU A 66 -12.87 -25.84 34.24
C GLU A 66 -14.30 -25.34 34.46
N GLN A 67 -15.22 -25.88 33.66
CA GLN A 67 -16.65 -25.66 33.88
C GLN A 67 -17.05 -26.39 35.16
N LYS A 68 -17.65 -25.65 36.10
CA LYS A 68 -18.26 -26.27 37.29
C LYS A 68 -19.40 -27.15 36.80
N ASN A 69 -19.19 -28.46 36.76
CA ASN A 69 -20.31 -29.40 36.73
C ASN A 69 -21.07 -29.20 38.04
N THR A 70 -22.20 -28.51 37.99
CA THR A 70 -23.12 -28.38 39.12
C THR A 70 -23.43 -29.78 39.60
N GLY A 71 -22.85 -30.19 40.73
CA GLY A 71 -22.71 -31.59 41.17
C GLY A 71 -24.01 -32.29 41.59
N MET A 72 -25.09 -32.18 40.81
CA MET A 72 -26.35 -32.86 41.07
C MET A 72 -26.79 -33.63 39.82
N PRO A 73 -26.53 -34.95 39.75
CA PRO A 73 -26.94 -35.85 38.67
C PRO A 73 -28.46 -35.99 38.46
N ALA A 74 -29.28 -35.38 39.32
CA ALA A 74 -30.73 -35.59 39.40
C ALA A 74 -31.57 -34.80 38.36
N LEU A 75 -30.93 -33.99 37.50
CA LEU A 75 -31.59 -33.37 36.35
C LEU A 75 -31.13 -34.12 35.10
N ASN A 76 -32.08 -34.81 34.46
CA ASN A 76 -31.86 -35.51 33.19
C ASN A 76 -31.10 -34.63 32.19
N SER A 77 -30.19 -35.25 31.43
CA SER A 77 -29.31 -34.67 30.41
C SER A 77 -30.01 -33.70 29.45
N ASP A 78 -31.28 -33.93 29.13
CA ASP A 78 -32.03 -33.16 28.13
C ASP A 78 -32.34 -31.72 28.57
N MET A 79 -32.33 -31.43 29.88
CA MET A 79 -32.55 -30.07 30.38
C MET A 79 -31.23 -29.29 30.45
N ALA A 80 -30.10 -29.98 30.67
CA ALA A 80 -28.77 -29.36 30.80
C ALA A 80 -28.33 -28.64 29.52
N ASP A 81 -28.75 -29.13 28.34
CA ASP A 81 -28.47 -28.50 27.05
C ASP A 81 -29.19 -27.16 26.83
N LEU A 82 -30.29 -26.90 27.54
CA LEU A 82 -30.93 -25.58 27.53
C LEU A 82 -30.15 -24.54 28.36
N PHE A 83 -29.25 -24.99 29.26
CA PHE A 83 -28.40 -24.15 30.09
C PHE A 83 -26.98 -23.94 29.52
N SER A 84 -26.57 -24.69 28.51
CA SER A 84 -25.19 -24.74 28.00
C SER A 84 -24.89 -23.75 26.86
N SER A 85 -25.83 -22.84 26.53
CA SER A 85 -25.73 -21.99 25.33
C SER A 85 -24.83 -20.75 25.48
N GLU A 86 -24.47 -20.32 26.70
CA GLU A 86 -23.43 -19.32 26.91
C GLU A 86 -22.09 -20.03 27.19
N SER A 87 -21.10 -19.83 26.31
CA SER A 87 -19.75 -20.32 26.55
C SER A 87 -19.22 -19.71 27.85
N ALA A 88 -19.00 -20.54 28.87
CA ALA A 88 -18.37 -20.14 30.13
C ALA A 88 -17.04 -19.39 29.91
N ALA A 89 -16.35 -19.65 28.78
CA ALA A 89 -15.13 -18.95 28.42
C ALA A 89 -15.37 -17.47 28.05
N SER A 90 -16.53 -17.09 27.49
CA SER A 90 -16.82 -15.69 27.13
C SER A 90 -16.91 -14.77 28.35
N THR A 91 -17.59 -15.21 29.41
CA THR A 91 -17.67 -14.49 30.68
C THR A 91 -16.29 -14.32 31.32
N GLU A 92 -15.46 -15.37 31.28
CA GLU A 92 -14.13 -15.33 31.88
C GLU A 92 -13.14 -14.47 31.07
N ILE A 93 -13.32 -14.35 29.76
CA ILE A 93 -12.59 -13.38 28.92
C ILE A 93 -12.86 -11.94 29.37
N GLU A 94 -14.11 -11.59 29.67
CA GLU A 94 -14.47 -10.24 30.14
C GLU A 94 -13.95 -9.98 31.56
N ILE A 95 -13.96 -10.99 32.44
CA ILE A 95 -13.38 -10.89 33.78
C ILE A 95 -11.86 -10.66 33.69
N LEU A 96 -11.15 -11.39 32.83
CA LEU A 96 -9.72 -11.20 32.58
C LEU A 96 -9.40 -9.78 32.10
N LYS A 97 -10.27 -9.18 31.29
CA LYS A 97 -10.14 -7.81 30.78
C LYS A 97 -10.66 -6.75 31.74
N SER A 98 -11.24 -7.14 32.87
CA SER A 98 -11.84 -6.22 33.82
C SER A 98 -10.79 -5.39 34.56
N ARG A 99 -11.21 -4.22 35.05
CA ARG A 99 -10.36 -3.34 35.88
C ARG A 99 -9.93 -4.00 37.19
N MET A 100 -10.68 -4.99 37.66
CA MET A 100 -10.36 -5.75 38.87
C MET A 100 -9.08 -6.57 38.68
N VAL A 101 -8.89 -7.20 37.52
CA VAL A 101 -7.69 -8.02 37.24
C VAL A 101 -6.55 -7.15 36.70
N LEU A 102 -6.84 -6.31 35.70
CA LEU A 102 -5.82 -5.50 35.02
C LEU A 102 -5.29 -4.36 35.91
N GLY A 103 -6.15 -3.80 36.79
CA GLY A 103 -5.76 -2.74 37.71
C GLY A 103 -4.66 -3.17 38.68
N GLU A 104 -4.79 -4.37 39.24
CA GLU A 104 -3.75 -4.95 40.11
C GLU A 104 -2.42 -5.14 39.37
N THR A 105 -2.44 -5.45 38.07
CA THR A 105 -1.21 -5.51 37.26
C THR A 105 -0.59 -4.13 37.05
N VAL A 106 -1.43 -3.12 36.78
CA VAL A 106 -0.99 -1.72 36.63
C VAL A 106 -0.32 -1.22 37.91
N ASP A 107 -0.90 -1.52 39.06
CA ASP A 107 -0.39 -1.08 40.36
C ASP A 107 0.88 -1.84 40.75
N LYS A 108 0.90 -3.17 40.58
CA LYS A 108 2.06 -4.03 40.92
C LYS A 108 3.30 -3.74 40.08
N LEU A 109 3.13 -3.43 38.79
CA LEU A 109 4.24 -3.15 37.87
C LEU A 109 4.48 -1.65 37.66
N ASN A 110 3.79 -0.78 38.41
CA ASN A 110 3.89 0.68 38.32
C ASN A 110 3.74 1.21 36.86
N LEU A 111 2.81 0.65 36.10
CA LEU A 111 2.59 0.98 34.68
C LEU A 111 2.05 2.41 34.45
N THR A 112 1.81 3.15 35.53
CA THR A 112 1.45 4.57 35.49
C THR A 112 2.66 5.48 35.24
N THR A 113 3.87 4.96 35.39
CA THR A 113 5.12 5.70 35.13
C THR A 113 5.65 5.28 33.77
N VAL A 114 5.65 6.20 32.81
CA VAL A 114 6.16 5.97 31.45
C VAL A 114 7.49 6.70 31.31
N ALA A 115 8.55 5.96 30.97
CA ALA A 115 9.87 6.53 30.73
C ALA A 115 10.36 6.12 29.34
N ASN A 116 10.53 7.10 28.44
CA ASN A 116 10.97 6.88 27.07
C ASN A 116 12.24 7.68 26.79
N ALA A 117 13.27 7.02 26.29
CA ALA A 117 14.48 7.70 25.80
C ALA A 117 14.17 8.62 24.62
N ASN A 118 14.69 9.86 24.68
CA ASN A 118 14.51 10.86 23.63
C ASN A 118 15.46 10.58 22.48
N HIS A 119 14.89 10.34 21.30
CA HIS A 119 15.64 10.04 20.08
C HIS A 119 15.25 11.00 18.96
N PHE A 120 16.15 11.24 18.00
CA PHE A 120 15.84 12.02 16.81
C PHE A 120 14.61 11.43 16.07
N PRO A 121 13.64 12.26 15.64
CA PRO A 121 12.39 11.77 15.08
C PRO A 121 12.61 10.87 13.85
N ILE A 122 11.77 9.83 13.72
CA ILE A 122 11.70 8.86 12.60
C ILE A 122 12.88 7.86 12.50
N ILE A 123 14.12 8.27 12.74
CA ILE A 123 15.32 7.43 12.48
C ILE A 123 16.12 7.12 13.76
N GLY A 124 16.01 7.95 14.81
CA GLY A 124 16.88 7.91 15.99
C GLY A 124 16.80 6.60 16.78
N LYS A 125 15.60 6.06 17.03
CA LYS A 125 15.43 4.76 17.72
C LYS A 125 16.09 3.60 16.96
N GLY A 126 16.06 3.63 15.63
CA GLY A 126 16.65 2.61 14.77
C GLY A 126 18.18 2.71 14.70
N LEU A 127 18.69 3.93 14.55
CA LEU A 127 20.14 4.23 14.53
C LEU A 127 20.81 3.90 15.86
N SER A 128 20.22 4.31 16.99
CA SER A 128 20.76 4.04 18.32
C SER A 128 20.89 2.54 18.56
N ARG A 129 19.91 1.75 18.12
CA ARG A 129 19.96 0.29 18.20
C ARG A 129 21.03 -0.33 17.29
N LEU A 130 21.19 0.18 16.06
CA LEU A 130 22.21 -0.28 15.13
C LEU A 130 23.63 0.03 15.61
N MET A 131 23.81 1.16 16.32
CA MET A 131 25.07 1.57 16.92
C MET A 131 25.36 0.90 18.27
N GLY A 132 24.41 0.11 18.82
CA GLY A 132 24.56 -0.57 20.11
C GLY A 132 24.27 0.28 21.34
N ASN A 133 23.81 1.53 21.16
CA ASN A 133 23.46 2.46 22.23
C ASN A 133 22.00 2.26 22.63
N ALA A 134 21.70 1.15 23.31
CA ALA A 134 20.37 0.92 23.87
C ALA A 134 20.22 1.74 25.16
N GLN A 135 19.64 2.94 25.03
CA GLN A 135 19.30 3.77 26.19
C GLN A 135 18.14 3.11 26.94
N HIS A 136 18.33 2.82 28.22
CA HIS A 136 17.32 2.22 29.08
C HIS A 136 17.33 2.88 30.46
N ILE A 137 16.16 3.12 31.00
CA ILE A 137 15.97 3.66 32.34
C ILE A 137 14.91 2.85 33.05
N GLU A 138 15.19 2.46 34.29
CA GLU A 138 14.25 1.76 35.14
C GLU A 138 13.92 2.64 36.35
N ILE A 139 12.62 2.92 36.53
CA ILE A 139 12.11 3.82 37.56
C ILE A 139 11.12 3.05 38.44
N SER A 140 11.51 2.77 39.68
CA SER A 140 10.63 2.04 40.60
C SER A 140 9.60 2.95 41.27
N ARG A 141 9.91 4.24 41.43
CA ARG A 141 9.02 5.20 42.08
C ARG A 141 9.13 6.59 41.45
N PHE A 142 8.00 7.10 41.00
CA PHE A 142 7.83 8.49 40.58
C PHE A 142 6.49 9.01 41.10
N ILE A 143 6.54 9.95 42.05
CA ILE A 143 5.38 10.55 42.69
C ILE A 143 5.43 12.07 42.44
N LEU A 144 4.29 12.59 41.98
CA LEU A 144 4.05 14.00 41.69
C LEU A 144 3.31 14.66 42.86
N PRO A 145 3.57 15.94 43.17
CA PRO A 145 2.74 16.72 44.07
C PRO A 145 1.27 16.80 43.60
N GLU A 146 0.30 16.84 44.53
CA GLU A 146 -1.15 16.84 44.22
C GLU A 146 -1.64 17.96 43.28
N LYS A 147 -0.87 19.05 43.13
CA LYS A 147 -1.20 20.21 42.27
C LYS A 147 -0.46 20.21 40.92
N SER A 148 0.29 19.17 40.63
CA SER A 148 1.10 19.10 39.40
C SER A 148 0.24 18.59 38.26
N GLU A 149 0.33 19.22 37.09
CA GLU A 149 -0.30 18.71 35.89
C GLU A 149 0.39 17.41 35.43
N LEU A 150 -0.36 16.54 34.74
CA LEU A 150 0.16 15.30 34.13
C LEU A 150 0.94 15.65 32.86
N GLU A 151 1.97 16.48 33.01
CA GLU A 151 2.87 16.87 31.95
C GLU A 151 4.03 15.88 31.77
N ALA A 152 4.75 16.05 30.66
CA ALA A 152 5.99 15.34 30.39
C ALA A 152 7.17 16.08 31.02
N TYR A 153 8.00 15.34 31.75
CA TYR A 153 9.22 15.79 32.39
C TYR A 153 10.43 15.25 31.64
N THR A 154 11.53 15.98 31.61
CA THR A 154 12.75 15.52 30.94
C THR A 154 13.82 15.19 31.96
N LEU A 155 14.27 13.94 31.98
CA LEU A 155 15.41 13.51 32.78
C LEU A 155 16.66 13.51 31.91
N THR A 156 17.66 14.29 32.27
CA THR A 156 18.94 14.39 31.56
C THR A 156 20.06 13.79 32.40
N VAL A 157 20.84 12.89 31.80
CA VAL A 157 22.02 12.26 32.43
C VAL A 157 23.17 13.26 32.44
N LEU A 158 23.63 13.65 33.62
CA LEU A 158 24.70 14.65 33.79
C LEU A 158 26.09 14.00 33.77
N ASN A 159 26.22 12.85 34.43
CA ASN A 159 27.47 12.08 34.49
C ASN A 159 27.16 10.59 34.73
N GLN A 160 27.52 9.75 33.77
CA GLN A 160 27.31 8.31 33.76
C GLN A 160 28.19 7.59 34.79
N GLU A 161 29.45 8.00 34.98
CA GLU A 161 30.36 7.36 35.95
C GLU A 161 29.92 7.57 37.40
N GLN A 162 29.35 8.75 37.69
CA GLN A 162 28.83 9.09 39.01
C GLN A 162 27.34 8.74 39.17
N GLY A 163 26.66 8.39 38.08
CA GLY A 163 25.23 8.08 38.04
C GLY A 163 24.34 9.27 38.40
N THR A 164 24.72 10.50 38.04
CA THR A 164 23.97 11.71 38.39
C THR A 164 23.04 12.14 37.25
N PHE A 165 21.85 12.60 37.60
CA PHE A 165 20.83 13.06 36.66
C PHE A 165 20.11 14.31 37.17
N SER A 166 19.50 15.04 36.24
CA SER A 166 18.62 16.19 36.51
C SER A 166 17.24 15.94 35.91
N LEU A 167 16.19 16.40 36.58
CA LEU A 167 14.81 16.35 36.08
C LEU A 167 14.33 17.79 35.85
N THR A 168 13.84 18.08 34.65
CA THR A 168 13.25 19.36 34.26
C THR A 168 11.77 19.21 33.86
N ASP A 169 11.01 20.29 33.97
CA ASP A 169 9.65 20.38 33.43
C ASP A 169 9.64 20.65 31.91
N SER A 170 8.45 20.89 31.35
CA SER A 170 8.24 21.21 29.94
C SER A 170 8.80 22.58 29.53
N GLU A 171 9.10 23.46 30.49
CA GLU A 171 9.69 24.79 30.32
C GLU A 171 11.20 24.81 30.63
N ASP A 172 11.84 23.65 30.76
CA ASP A 172 13.25 23.46 31.15
C ASP A 172 13.61 23.99 32.56
N ASN A 173 12.63 24.20 33.44
CA ASN A 173 12.90 24.54 34.84
C ASN A 173 13.37 23.31 35.61
N LEU A 174 14.46 23.47 36.38
CA LEU A 174 15.01 22.40 37.20
C LEU A 174 14.10 22.05 38.38
N ILE A 175 13.62 20.81 38.43
CA ILE A 175 12.77 20.28 39.51
C ILE A 175 13.61 19.64 40.61
N LEU A 176 14.47 18.70 40.22
CA LEU A 176 15.33 17.96 41.15
C LEU A 176 16.62 17.48 40.48
N ASN A 177 17.66 17.33 41.30
CA ASN A 177 18.86 16.56 40.95
C ASN A 177 18.87 15.27 41.76
N GLY A 178 19.35 14.20 41.15
CA GLY A 178 19.36 12.89 41.77
C GLY A 178 20.53 12.03 41.36
N LYS A 179 20.65 10.90 42.06
CA LYS A 179 21.67 9.89 41.79
C LYS A 179 21.02 8.51 41.68
N VAL A 180 21.47 7.71 40.72
CA VAL A 180 20.97 6.35 40.50
C VAL A 180 21.17 5.51 41.78
N GLY A 181 20.12 4.82 42.20
CA GLY A 181 20.08 4.03 43.43
C GLY A 181 19.74 4.80 44.71
N GLU A 182 19.60 6.13 44.66
CA GLU A 182 19.23 6.97 45.81
C GLU A 182 17.85 7.64 45.58
N LEU A 183 17.04 7.72 46.65
CA LEU A 183 15.74 8.39 46.58
C LEU A 183 15.95 9.90 46.58
N SER A 184 15.59 10.54 45.47
CA SER A 184 15.71 11.98 45.28
C SER A 184 14.37 12.65 45.59
N GLN A 185 14.37 13.63 46.48
CA GLN A 185 13.17 14.33 46.93
C GLN A 185 13.37 15.85 46.95
N GLN A 186 12.54 16.58 46.20
CA GLN A 186 12.55 18.04 46.15
C GLN A 186 11.20 18.57 45.70
N GLY A 187 10.68 19.64 46.31
CA GLY A 187 9.44 20.30 45.86
C GLY A 187 8.18 19.43 45.87
N GLY A 188 8.15 18.34 46.66
CA GLY A 188 7.04 17.37 46.69
C GLY A 188 7.15 16.26 45.64
N PHE A 189 8.16 16.31 44.76
CA PHE A 189 8.50 15.21 43.86
C PHE A 189 9.33 14.16 44.60
N LEU A 190 9.02 12.89 44.34
CA LEU A 190 9.83 11.75 44.77
C LEU A 190 10.19 10.91 43.55
N LEU A 191 11.48 10.78 43.26
CA LEU A 191 11.99 9.99 42.15
C LEU A 191 13.04 9.00 42.66
N PHE A 192 12.85 7.73 42.32
CA PHE A 192 13.82 6.66 42.55
C PHE A 192 14.09 5.94 41.24
N VAL A 193 15.32 6.11 40.75
CA VAL A 193 15.81 5.45 39.54
C VAL A 193 16.70 4.29 39.97
N THR A 194 16.31 3.06 39.63
CA THR A 194 17.06 1.85 40.00
C THR A 194 18.29 1.69 39.13
N GLN A 195 18.13 1.89 37.83
CA GLN A 195 19.19 1.70 36.85
C GLN A 195 19.02 2.68 35.68
N ILE A 196 20.13 3.23 35.21
CA ILE A 196 20.21 4.01 33.97
C ILE A 196 21.34 3.42 33.13
N GLN A 197 21.03 3.10 31.88
CA GLN A 197 21.99 2.77 30.84
C GLN A 197 21.86 3.83 29.75
N ALA A 198 22.70 4.86 29.79
CA ALA A 198 22.74 5.97 28.84
C ALA A 198 24.12 6.67 28.92
N ASN A 199 24.46 7.46 27.90
CA ASN A 199 25.66 8.28 27.85
C ASN A 199 25.41 9.67 28.48
N ASP A 200 26.48 10.40 28.76
CA ASP A 200 26.41 11.78 29.23
C ASP A 200 25.66 12.68 28.22
N GLY A 201 24.67 13.42 28.71
CA GLY A 201 23.81 14.30 27.90
C GLY A 201 22.60 13.62 27.26
N ASP A 202 22.46 12.29 27.39
CA ASP A 202 21.23 11.61 26.97
C ASP A 202 20.04 12.03 27.84
N SER A 203 18.86 12.15 27.22
CA SER A 203 17.64 12.56 27.93
C SER A 203 16.50 11.56 27.75
N PHE A 204 15.62 11.48 28.75
CA PHE A 204 14.45 10.62 28.80
C PHE A 204 13.22 11.46 29.11
N THR A 205 12.14 11.26 28.35
CA THR A 205 10.82 11.78 28.71
C THR A 205 10.19 10.87 29.76
N LEU A 206 9.92 11.42 30.94
CA LEU A 206 9.17 10.81 32.03
C LEU A 206 7.77 11.42 32.05
N ALA A 207 6.75 10.60 31.99
CA ALA A 207 5.36 11.03 32.12
C ALA A 207 4.63 10.16 33.12
N LYS A 208 3.69 10.76 33.85
CA LYS A 208 2.73 10.01 34.65
C LYS A 208 1.42 9.95 33.89
N VAL A 209 0.93 8.75 33.63
CA VAL A 209 -0.40 8.54 33.04
C VAL A 209 -1.39 8.19 34.15
N SER A 210 -2.67 8.51 33.94
CA SER A 210 -3.69 8.15 34.92
C SER A 210 -3.80 6.63 35.05
N ARG A 211 -4.19 6.15 36.24
CA ARG A 211 -4.42 4.71 36.44
C ARG A 211 -5.42 4.14 35.44
N LEU A 212 -6.46 4.92 35.10
CA LEU A 212 -7.47 4.51 34.13
C LEU A 212 -6.88 4.35 32.72
N ASP A 213 -6.05 5.30 32.28
CA ASP A 213 -5.43 5.24 30.96
C ASP A 213 -4.45 4.06 30.86
N ALA A 214 -3.67 3.80 31.92
CA ALA A 214 -2.80 2.63 31.99
C ALA A 214 -3.59 1.32 31.86
N ILE A 215 -4.74 1.21 32.55
CA ILE A 215 -5.62 0.04 32.43
C ILE A 215 -6.20 -0.08 31.03
N GLN A 216 -6.69 1.02 30.43
CA GLN A 216 -7.22 1.01 29.07
C GLN A 216 -6.17 0.61 28.04
N ASN A 217 -4.94 1.10 28.18
CA ASN A 217 -3.82 0.75 27.31
C ASN A 217 -3.49 -0.74 27.42
N LEU A 218 -3.49 -1.29 28.64
CA LEU A 218 -3.32 -2.73 28.84
C LEU A 218 -4.49 -3.54 28.26
N GLN A 219 -5.74 -3.09 28.45
CA GLN A 219 -6.95 -3.73 27.93
C GLN A 219 -6.99 -3.75 26.39
N GLN A 220 -6.54 -2.69 25.73
CA GLN A 220 -6.45 -2.60 24.27
C GLN A 220 -5.36 -3.49 23.67
N ASN A 221 -4.23 -3.62 24.37
CA ASN A 221 -3.11 -4.43 23.91
C ASN A 221 -3.24 -5.92 24.29
N LEU A 222 -4.04 -6.25 25.30
CA LEU A 222 -4.32 -7.62 25.71
C LEU A 222 -5.38 -8.27 24.81
N SER A 223 -4.95 -9.29 24.07
CA SER A 223 -5.84 -10.16 23.30
C SER A 223 -6.05 -11.47 24.05
N VAL A 224 -7.31 -11.77 24.36
CA VAL A 224 -7.74 -13.03 25.00
C VAL A 224 -8.72 -13.73 24.07
N SER A 225 -8.49 -15.01 23.80
CA SER A 225 -9.34 -15.83 22.93
C SER A 225 -9.38 -17.28 23.38
N GLU A 226 -10.50 -17.96 23.19
CA GLU A 226 -10.62 -19.40 23.46
C GLU A 226 -9.93 -20.23 22.36
N ARG A 227 -9.08 -21.19 22.76
CA ARG A 227 -8.37 -22.10 21.85
C ARG A 227 -9.27 -23.29 21.51
N GLY A 228 -10.06 -23.13 20.45
CA GLY A 228 -11.09 -24.09 20.04
C GLY A 228 -12.45 -23.72 20.63
N LYS A 229 -13.53 -24.35 20.13
CA LYS A 229 -14.88 -24.10 20.64
C LYS A 229 -15.12 -24.94 21.89
N GLN A 230 -15.56 -24.30 22.99
CA GLN A 230 -15.96 -24.96 24.24
C GLN A 230 -14.85 -25.82 24.86
N THR A 231 -13.59 -25.42 24.69
CA THR A 231 -12.44 -26.12 25.29
C THR A 231 -12.15 -25.63 26.71
N GLY A 232 -12.63 -24.43 27.07
CA GLY A 232 -12.27 -23.77 28.32
C GLY A 232 -10.81 -23.35 28.40
N ILE A 233 -10.04 -23.46 27.31
CA ILE A 233 -8.62 -23.06 27.27
C ILE A 233 -8.54 -21.64 26.69
N LEU A 234 -8.18 -20.67 27.52
CA LEU A 234 -7.99 -19.28 27.15
C LEU A 234 -6.52 -19.03 26.79
N GLN A 235 -6.30 -18.52 25.58
CA GLN A 235 -5.01 -17.98 25.15
C GLN A 235 -5.00 -16.47 25.38
N LEU A 236 -4.08 -16.03 26.24
CA LEU A 236 -3.80 -14.63 26.48
C LEU A 236 -2.55 -14.25 25.68
N SER A 237 -2.56 -13.08 25.06
CA SER A 237 -1.44 -12.58 24.28
C SER A 237 -1.29 -11.08 24.40
N LEU A 238 -0.04 -10.62 24.50
CA LEU A 238 0.34 -9.22 24.63
C LEU A 238 1.49 -8.90 23.66
N THR A 239 1.50 -7.71 23.08
CA THR A 239 2.57 -7.26 22.18
C THR A 239 3.21 -5.97 22.66
N GLY A 240 4.53 -5.84 22.53
CA GLY A 240 5.27 -4.66 23.00
C GLY A 240 6.73 -4.63 22.52
N GLU A 241 7.42 -3.53 22.78
CA GLU A 241 8.82 -3.33 22.34
C GLU A 241 9.83 -4.11 23.21
N ASN A 242 9.56 -4.21 24.51
CA ASN A 242 10.39 -4.95 25.46
C ASN A 242 9.78 -6.32 25.76
N ARG A 243 10.59 -7.38 25.66
CA ARG A 243 10.18 -8.78 25.86
C ARG A 243 9.90 -9.10 27.31
N ASP A 244 10.73 -8.58 28.21
CA ASP A 244 10.66 -8.89 29.63
C ASP A 244 9.44 -8.20 30.25
N ASP A 245 9.17 -6.96 29.85
CA ASP A 245 7.99 -6.21 30.30
C ASP A 245 6.68 -6.90 29.90
N ILE A 246 6.52 -7.28 28.62
CA ILE A 246 5.28 -7.94 28.18
C ILE A 246 5.10 -9.32 28.82
N GLN A 247 6.20 -10.02 29.11
CA GLN A 247 6.16 -11.30 29.82
C GLN A 247 5.75 -11.10 31.28
N ALA A 248 6.34 -10.12 31.97
CA ALA A 248 6.02 -9.78 33.35
C ALA A 248 4.57 -9.31 33.49
N MET A 249 4.09 -8.45 32.59
CA MET A 249 2.70 -8.01 32.53
C MET A 249 1.75 -9.20 32.35
N LEU A 250 1.98 -10.03 31.34
CA LEU A 250 1.10 -11.17 31.06
C LEU A 250 1.11 -12.22 32.18
N ASN A 251 2.27 -12.44 32.80
CA ASN A 251 2.41 -13.31 33.97
C ASN A 251 1.63 -12.76 35.17
N SER A 252 1.73 -11.46 35.43
CA SER A 252 0.99 -10.80 36.51
C SER A 252 -0.51 -10.84 36.28
N ILE A 253 -1.00 -10.62 35.05
CA ILE A 253 -2.43 -10.73 34.72
C ILE A 253 -2.92 -12.15 35.02
N SER A 254 -2.18 -13.16 34.57
CA SER A 254 -2.53 -14.58 34.77
C SER A 254 -2.58 -14.94 36.26
N GLN A 255 -1.61 -14.47 37.05
CA GLN A 255 -1.55 -14.69 38.49
C GLN A 255 -2.67 -13.97 39.23
N ASN A 256 -2.94 -12.69 38.89
CA ASN A 256 -3.98 -11.90 39.52
C ASN A 256 -5.36 -12.51 39.26
N TYR A 257 -5.61 -13.02 38.05
CA TYR A 257 -6.85 -13.72 37.73
C TYR A 257 -6.99 -15.04 38.52
N LEU A 258 -5.92 -15.83 38.61
CA LEU A 258 -5.91 -17.05 39.42
C LEU A 258 -6.22 -16.75 40.90
N LEU A 259 -5.54 -15.76 41.48
CA LEU A 259 -5.76 -15.34 42.87
C LEU A 259 -7.19 -14.86 43.09
N GLN A 260 -7.71 -13.99 42.21
CA GLN A 260 -9.08 -13.52 42.27
C GLN A 260 -10.10 -14.65 42.19
N ASN A 261 -9.84 -15.67 41.36
CA ASN A 261 -10.71 -16.84 41.24
C ASN A 261 -10.71 -17.69 42.53
N VAL A 262 -9.54 -17.90 43.14
CA VAL A 262 -9.41 -18.62 44.41
C VAL A 262 -10.10 -17.86 45.54
N GLU A 263 -9.89 -16.55 45.64
CA GLU A 263 -10.55 -15.69 46.65
C GLU A 263 -12.07 -15.70 46.50
N ARG A 264 -12.58 -15.53 45.27
CA ARG A 264 -14.03 -15.60 45.00
C ARG A 264 -14.61 -16.96 45.40
N ASN A 265 -13.98 -18.06 44.99
CA ASN A 265 -14.45 -19.41 45.30
C ASN A 265 -14.41 -19.70 46.81
N SER A 266 -13.38 -19.22 47.52
CA SER A 266 -13.29 -19.37 48.98
C SER A 266 -14.37 -18.55 49.70
N ALA A 267 -14.64 -17.33 49.25
CA ALA A 267 -15.69 -16.48 49.80
C ALA A 267 -17.11 -17.06 49.57
N GLU A 268 -17.38 -17.61 48.38
CA GLU A 268 -18.64 -18.32 48.06
C GLU A 268 -18.84 -19.55 48.96
N ALA A 269 -17.78 -20.36 49.14
CA ALA A 269 -17.82 -21.54 50.00
C ALA A 269 -18.05 -21.15 51.46
N GLU A 270 -17.41 -20.08 51.96
CA GLU A 270 -17.58 -19.62 53.34
C GLU A 270 -18.99 -19.08 53.61
N SER A 271 -19.54 -18.30 52.67
CA SER A 271 -20.91 -17.81 52.76
C SER A 271 -21.91 -18.99 52.84
N SER A 272 -21.72 -19.99 51.97
CA SER A 272 -22.51 -21.23 51.96
C SER A 272 -22.37 -22.04 53.25
N LEU A 273 -21.14 -22.19 53.76
CA LEU A 273 -20.86 -22.86 55.04
C LEU A 273 -21.53 -22.16 56.22
N THR A 274 -21.49 -20.82 56.24
CA THR A 274 -22.12 -20.02 57.29
C THR A 274 -23.62 -20.24 57.32
N PHE A 275 -24.27 -20.25 56.14
CA PHE A 275 -25.68 -20.57 56.00
C PHE A 275 -25.99 -21.98 56.53
N LEU A 276 -25.26 -23.00 56.07
CA LEU A 276 -25.51 -24.39 56.48
C LEU A 276 -25.26 -24.63 57.97
N ARG A 277 -24.17 -24.08 58.53
CA ARG A 277 -23.84 -24.22 59.96
C ARG A 277 -24.88 -23.55 60.86
N LYS A 278 -25.53 -22.48 60.40
CA LYS A 278 -26.62 -21.83 61.14
C LYS A 278 -27.88 -22.71 61.19
N HIS A 279 -28.20 -23.40 60.11
CA HIS A 279 -29.43 -24.22 60.00
C HIS A 279 -29.26 -25.68 60.44
N LEU A 280 -28.04 -26.23 60.43
CA LEU A 280 -27.78 -27.63 60.82
C LEU A 280 -28.26 -27.97 62.25
N PRO A 281 -28.08 -27.12 63.29
CA PRO A 281 -28.60 -27.38 64.63
C PRO A 281 -30.13 -27.41 64.68
N GLU A 282 -30.80 -26.61 63.84
CA GLU A 282 -32.26 -26.57 63.75
C GLU A 282 -32.80 -27.92 63.24
N ILE A 283 -32.21 -28.43 62.15
CA ILE A 283 -32.57 -29.75 61.58
C ILE A 283 -32.24 -30.88 62.56
N LYS A 284 -31.08 -30.83 63.24
CA LYS A 284 -30.74 -31.81 64.28
C LYS A 284 -31.76 -31.83 65.41
N THR A 285 -32.20 -30.66 65.86
CA THR A 285 -33.22 -30.54 66.91
C THR A 285 -34.56 -31.09 66.44
N GLN A 286 -34.96 -30.81 65.20
CA GLN A 286 -36.15 -31.39 64.59
C GLN A 286 -36.08 -32.93 64.52
N LEU A 287 -34.92 -33.48 64.17
CA LEU A 287 -34.68 -34.93 64.15
C LEU A 287 -34.85 -35.53 65.54
N THR A 288 -34.20 -34.97 66.57
CA THR A 288 -34.35 -35.45 67.96
C THR A 288 -35.79 -35.38 68.44
N ILE A 289 -36.53 -34.32 68.11
CA ILE A 289 -37.96 -34.20 68.44
C ILE A 289 -38.78 -35.29 67.72
N ALA A 290 -38.48 -35.59 66.46
CA ALA A 290 -39.15 -36.64 65.71
C ALA A 290 -38.84 -38.04 66.28
N GLU A 291 -37.58 -38.30 66.61
CA GLU A 291 -37.12 -39.55 67.26
C GLU A 291 -37.80 -39.76 68.61
N ASP A 292 -37.85 -38.72 69.45
CA ASP A 292 -38.52 -38.77 70.76
C ASP A 292 -40.03 -39.05 70.61
N LYS A 293 -40.69 -38.41 69.64
CA LYS A 293 -42.12 -38.66 69.36
C LYS A 293 -42.34 -40.10 68.92
N LEU A 294 -41.50 -40.63 68.03
CA LEU A 294 -41.58 -42.02 67.57
C LEU A 294 -41.33 -43.01 68.72
N ASN A 295 -40.31 -42.76 69.54
CA ASN A 295 -39.96 -43.61 70.68
C ASN A 295 -41.07 -43.64 71.73
N ARG A 296 -41.63 -42.48 72.11
CA ARG A 296 -42.78 -42.40 73.03
C ARG A 296 -44.00 -43.12 72.48
N TYR A 297 -44.27 -42.97 71.17
CA TYR A 297 -45.38 -43.66 70.54
C TYR A 297 -45.21 -45.19 70.56
N ARG A 298 -44.00 -45.69 70.29
CA ARG A 298 -43.65 -47.12 70.36
C ARG A 298 -43.72 -47.68 71.78
N GLN A 299 -43.35 -46.91 72.80
CA GLN A 299 -43.47 -47.30 74.21
C GLN A 299 -44.93 -47.47 74.65
N ASN A 300 -45.84 -46.61 74.17
CA ASN A 300 -47.23 -46.58 74.63
C ASN A 300 -48.17 -47.57 73.92
N ASN A 301 -47.85 -48.03 72.71
CA ASN A 301 -48.80 -48.78 71.87
C ASN A 301 -48.35 -50.21 71.52
N GLU A 302 -47.36 -50.75 72.23
CA GLU A 302 -46.62 -51.99 71.87
C GLU A 302 -45.99 -51.88 70.46
N SER A 303 -44.96 -52.68 70.16
CA SER A 303 -44.24 -52.55 68.88
C SER A 303 -45.16 -52.94 67.71
N VAL A 304 -45.66 -51.94 66.97
CA VAL A 304 -46.46 -52.17 65.76
C VAL A 304 -45.53 -52.28 64.56
N ASP A 305 -45.38 -53.50 64.03
CA ASP A 305 -44.62 -53.73 62.81
C ASP A 305 -45.40 -53.27 61.57
N LEU A 306 -44.73 -52.55 60.68
CA LEU A 306 -45.28 -52.13 59.40
C LEU A 306 -45.33 -53.34 58.46
N ASN A 307 -46.44 -53.50 57.72
CA ASN A 307 -46.51 -54.52 56.68
C ASN A 307 -45.64 -54.12 55.46
N MET A 308 -45.34 -55.08 54.58
CA MET A 308 -44.45 -54.86 53.43
C MET A 308 -44.95 -53.76 52.48
N GLU A 309 -46.27 -53.59 52.33
CA GLU A 309 -46.88 -52.53 51.51
C GLU A 309 -46.71 -51.13 52.14
N ALA A 310 -46.88 -51.00 53.46
CA ALA A 310 -46.64 -49.76 54.19
C ALA A 310 -45.16 -49.40 54.21
N GLN A 311 -44.26 -50.38 54.32
CA GLN A 311 -42.81 -50.17 54.23
C GLN A 311 -42.40 -49.67 52.84
N SER A 312 -42.88 -50.30 51.76
CA SER A 312 -42.61 -49.83 50.40
C SER A 312 -43.17 -48.42 50.15
N THR A 313 -44.36 -48.11 50.67
CA THR A 313 -44.94 -46.77 50.59
C THR A 313 -44.11 -45.74 51.35
N LEU A 314 -43.59 -46.11 52.53
CA LEU A 314 -42.69 -45.28 53.32
C LEU A 314 -41.40 -44.98 52.56
N ASP A 315 -40.74 -45.98 51.99
CA ASP A 315 -39.47 -45.80 51.25
C ASP A 315 -39.63 -44.86 50.05
N VAL A 316 -40.70 -45.03 49.26
CA VAL A 316 -41.03 -44.13 48.14
C VAL A 316 -41.34 -42.72 48.66
N MET A 317 -42.03 -42.60 49.79
CA MET A 317 -42.39 -41.30 50.37
C MET A 317 -41.17 -40.55 50.92
N VAL A 318 -40.24 -41.25 51.58
CA VAL A 318 -38.97 -40.69 52.05
C VAL A 318 -38.15 -40.19 50.86
N THR A 319 -38.04 -41.00 49.80
CA THR A 319 -37.32 -40.62 48.57
C THR A 319 -37.95 -39.38 47.92
N LEU A 320 -39.28 -39.34 47.84
CA LEU A 320 -40.02 -38.22 47.25
C LEU A 320 -39.90 -36.94 48.08
N GLU A 321 -40.00 -37.03 49.41
CA GLU A 321 -39.83 -35.87 50.29
C GLU A 321 -38.38 -35.37 50.28
N SER A 322 -37.40 -36.27 50.20
CA SER A 322 -35.99 -35.91 49.98
C SER A 322 -35.81 -35.13 48.67
N GLN A 323 -36.38 -35.59 47.56
CA GLN A 323 -36.36 -34.87 46.28
C GLN A 323 -37.06 -33.49 46.35
N LEU A 324 -38.20 -33.39 47.04
CA LEU A 324 -38.89 -32.11 47.23
C LEU A 324 -38.05 -31.11 48.05
N ASN A 325 -37.33 -31.58 49.07
CA ASN A 325 -36.42 -30.75 49.84
C ASN A 325 -35.21 -30.33 49.02
N GLU A 326 -34.63 -31.24 48.22
CA GLU A 326 -33.56 -30.90 47.28
C GLU A 326 -34.02 -29.81 46.29
N LEU A 327 -35.22 -29.92 45.74
CA LEU A 327 -35.81 -28.88 44.88
C LEU A 327 -36.02 -27.56 45.61
N THR A 328 -36.35 -27.59 46.90
CA THR A 328 -36.51 -26.38 47.73
C THR A 328 -35.16 -25.67 47.92
N PHE A 329 -34.08 -26.42 48.15
CA PHE A 329 -32.73 -25.85 48.18
C PHE A 329 -32.31 -25.30 46.81
N LYS A 330 -32.60 -26.01 45.73
CA LYS A 330 -32.35 -25.53 44.34
C LYS A 330 -33.13 -24.26 44.03
N GLU A 331 -34.38 -24.17 44.48
CA GLU A 331 -35.19 -22.96 44.31
C GLU A 331 -34.53 -21.77 45.02
N SER A 332 -34.00 -21.95 46.22
CA SER A 332 -33.27 -20.90 46.95
C SER A 332 -32.08 -20.40 46.13
N ASP A 333 -31.23 -21.28 45.61
CA ASP A 333 -30.07 -20.91 44.78
C ASP A 333 -30.47 -20.24 43.45
N ILE A 334 -31.48 -20.77 42.76
CA ILE A 334 -31.97 -20.22 41.48
C ILE A 334 -32.65 -18.86 41.71
N SER A 335 -33.40 -18.68 42.80
CA SER A 335 -34.09 -17.42 43.11
C SER A 335 -33.14 -16.24 43.36
N GLN A 336 -31.88 -16.53 43.70
CA GLN A 336 -30.84 -15.51 43.83
C GLN A 336 -30.29 -15.03 42.49
N ARG A 337 -30.40 -15.85 41.43
CA ARG A 337 -29.78 -15.60 40.12
C ARG A 337 -30.79 -15.30 39.01
N PHE A 338 -32.03 -15.78 39.13
CA PHE A 338 -33.04 -15.73 38.08
C PHE A 338 -34.41 -15.26 38.58
N THR A 339 -35.14 -14.58 37.69
CA THR A 339 -36.55 -14.19 37.92
C THR A 339 -37.50 -15.37 37.73
N LYS A 340 -38.70 -15.31 38.32
CA LYS A 340 -39.70 -16.40 38.26
C LYS A 340 -40.16 -16.77 36.84
N GLN A 341 -40.01 -15.86 35.88
CA GLN A 341 -40.37 -16.06 34.47
C GLN A 341 -39.29 -16.80 33.68
N HIS A 342 -38.09 -17.01 34.25
CA HIS A 342 -37.01 -17.69 33.55
C HIS A 342 -37.38 -19.16 33.27
N PRO A 343 -37.13 -19.72 32.06
CA PRO A 343 -37.53 -21.08 31.71
C PRO A 343 -37.05 -22.13 32.71
N ALA A 344 -35.84 -21.97 33.26
CA ALA A 344 -35.30 -22.82 34.31
C ALA A 344 -36.14 -22.84 35.60
N TYR A 345 -36.60 -21.66 36.02
CA TYR A 345 -37.40 -21.52 37.23
C TYR A 345 -38.78 -22.16 37.02
N GLN A 346 -39.37 -21.97 35.83
CA GLN A 346 -40.63 -22.63 35.45
C GLN A 346 -40.50 -24.16 35.42
N ALA A 347 -39.44 -24.69 34.79
CA ALA A 347 -39.20 -26.13 34.77
C ALA A 347 -39.02 -26.73 36.17
N LEU A 348 -38.35 -26.00 37.08
CA LEU A 348 -38.24 -26.40 38.49
C LEU A 348 -39.61 -26.42 39.17
N LEU A 349 -40.44 -25.39 38.97
CA LEU A 349 -41.80 -25.34 39.53
C LEU A 349 -42.69 -26.48 39.01
N ASP A 350 -42.64 -26.77 37.71
CA ASP A 350 -43.41 -27.87 37.11
C ASP A 350 -43.00 -29.23 37.67
N LYS A 351 -41.69 -29.44 37.85
CA LYS A 351 -41.18 -30.66 38.47
C LYS A 351 -41.62 -30.76 39.93
N ARG A 352 -41.54 -29.66 40.68
CA ARG A 352 -42.01 -29.58 42.07
C ARG A 352 -43.50 -29.91 42.16
N GLN A 353 -44.32 -29.34 41.27
CA GLN A 353 -45.75 -29.59 41.23
C GLN A 353 -46.06 -31.06 40.89
N THR A 354 -45.33 -31.66 39.98
CA THR A 354 -45.42 -33.09 39.67
C THR A 354 -45.17 -33.93 40.92
N LEU A 355 -44.07 -33.69 41.65
CA LEU A 355 -43.78 -34.43 42.88
C LEU A 355 -44.82 -34.19 43.99
N LEU A 356 -45.35 -32.97 44.11
CA LEU A 356 -46.44 -32.65 45.05
C LEU A 356 -47.72 -33.43 44.72
N SER A 357 -48.05 -33.60 43.44
CA SER A 357 -49.20 -34.40 43.02
C SER A 357 -49.01 -35.89 43.35
N GLU A 358 -47.80 -36.42 43.16
CA GLU A 358 -47.44 -37.79 43.49
C GLU A 358 -47.46 -38.02 45.02
N LYS A 359 -47.01 -37.03 45.81
CA LYS A 359 -47.12 -37.00 47.28
C LYS A 359 -48.57 -37.09 47.74
N ALA A 360 -49.46 -36.30 47.14
CA ALA A 360 -50.88 -36.31 47.48
C ALA A 360 -51.50 -37.69 47.21
N ARG A 361 -51.12 -38.34 46.10
CA ARG A 361 -51.54 -39.71 45.78
C ARG A 361 -51.10 -40.72 46.83
N LEU A 362 -49.87 -40.64 47.33
CA LEU A 362 -49.34 -41.53 48.37
C LEU A 362 -50.03 -41.28 49.72
N ASN A 363 -50.28 -40.03 50.09
CA ASN A 363 -51.03 -39.69 51.31
C ASN A 363 -52.42 -40.33 51.31
N GLY A 364 -53.12 -40.35 50.17
CA GLY A 364 -54.42 -41.03 50.04
C GLY A 364 -54.35 -42.55 50.24
N ARG A 365 -53.20 -43.19 50.00
CA ARG A 365 -52.98 -44.61 50.35
C ARG A 365 -52.74 -44.80 51.83
N ILE A 366 -51.98 -43.90 52.45
CA ILE A 366 -51.69 -43.89 53.90
C ILE A 366 -52.98 -43.70 54.72
N GLU A 367 -53.94 -42.91 54.22
CA GLU A 367 -55.26 -42.74 54.85
C GLU A 367 -56.10 -44.02 54.92
N LYS A 368 -55.81 -45.03 54.09
CA LYS A 368 -56.50 -46.34 54.13
C LYS A 368 -55.92 -47.28 55.19
N LEU A 369 -54.75 -46.97 55.74
CA LEU A 369 -54.13 -47.77 56.78
C LEU A 369 -54.86 -47.61 58.12
N PRO A 370 -54.88 -48.64 58.98
CA PRO A 370 -55.34 -48.54 60.36
C PRO A 370 -54.68 -47.37 61.10
N LYS A 371 -55.42 -46.73 62.01
CA LYS A 371 -54.97 -45.50 62.70
C LYS A 371 -53.59 -45.66 63.35
N THR A 372 -53.32 -46.82 63.96
CA THR A 372 -52.05 -47.11 64.62
C THR A 372 -50.89 -47.23 63.64
N GLN A 373 -51.06 -47.98 62.54
CA GLN A 373 -50.05 -48.12 61.48
C GLN A 373 -49.77 -46.80 60.76
N ARG A 374 -50.82 -45.98 60.55
CA ARG A 374 -50.71 -44.67 59.92
C ARG A 374 -49.84 -43.72 60.72
N GLU A 375 -50.05 -43.67 62.04
CA GLU A 375 -49.30 -42.78 62.91
C GLU A 375 -47.85 -43.22 63.08
N VAL A 376 -47.58 -44.54 63.21
CA VAL A 376 -46.21 -45.07 63.20
C VAL A 376 -45.49 -44.74 61.89
N LEU A 377 -46.15 -44.93 60.74
CA LEU A 377 -45.58 -44.60 59.44
C LEU A 377 -45.25 -43.11 59.34
N ARG A 378 -46.16 -42.23 59.76
CA ARG A 378 -45.95 -40.77 59.76
C ARG A 378 -44.74 -40.37 60.61
N LEU A 379 -44.65 -40.90 61.83
CA LEU A 379 -43.52 -40.62 62.73
C LEU A 379 -42.21 -41.21 62.21
N THR A 380 -42.25 -42.42 61.63
CA THR A 380 -41.07 -43.07 61.02
C THR A 380 -40.59 -42.29 59.81
N ARG A 381 -41.50 -41.81 58.95
CA ARG A 381 -41.19 -40.91 57.84
C ARG A 381 -40.54 -39.64 58.34
N ASP A 382 -41.12 -38.98 59.34
CA ASP A 382 -40.59 -37.71 59.85
C ASP A 382 -39.15 -37.89 60.35
N VAL A 383 -38.84 -39.00 61.03
CA VAL A 383 -37.47 -39.36 61.42
C VAL A 383 -36.59 -39.60 60.20
N GLN A 384 -36.97 -40.52 59.30
CA GLN A 384 -36.14 -40.89 58.15
C GLN A 384 -35.87 -39.73 57.20
N VAL A 385 -36.88 -38.90 56.88
CA VAL A 385 -36.73 -37.72 56.03
C VAL A 385 -35.81 -36.70 56.68
N THR A 386 -36.03 -36.38 57.97
CA THR A 386 -35.18 -35.40 58.67
C THR A 386 -33.75 -35.92 58.83
N GLN A 387 -33.58 -37.23 59.04
CA GLN A 387 -32.28 -37.89 59.08
C GLN A 387 -31.54 -37.78 57.74
N GLU A 388 -32.21 -38.08 56.62
CA GLU A 388 -31.64 -37.94 55.28
C GLU A 388 -31.23 -36.50 54.98
N ILE A 389 -32.09 -35.52 55.30
CA ILE A 389 -31.74 -34.09 55.14
C ILE A 389 -30.53 -33.73 56.00
N TYR A 390 -30.49 -34.18 57.25
CA TYR A 390 -29.38 -33.91 58.15
C TYR A 390 -28.07 -34.47 57.61
N ILE A 391 -28.06 -35.72 57.12
CA ILE A 391 -26.90 -36.36 56.50
C ILE A 391 -26.48 -35.62 55.22
N GLN A 392 -27.43 -35.22 54.37
CA GLN A 392 -27.15 -34.45 53.16
C GLN A 392 -26.51 -33.08 53.49
N LEU A 393 -27.05 -32.35 54.46
CA LEU A 393 -26.48 -31.07 54.90
C LEU A 393 -25.09 -31.26 55.51
N LEU A 394 -24.90 -32.32 56.30
CA LEU A 394 -23.60 -32.66 56.88
C LEU A 394 -22.57 -32.97 55.79
N ASN A 395 -22.93 -33.80 54.80
CA ASN A 395 -22.08 -34.10 53.66
C ASN A 395 -21.75 -32.84 52.87
N LYS A 396 -22.72 -31.94 52.68
CA LYS A 396 -22.50 -30.68 51.97
C LYS A 396 -21.57 -29.74 52.75
N VAL A 397 -21.69 -29.69 54.08
CA VAL A 397 -20.75 -28.96 54.94
C VAL A 397 -19.34 -29.53 54.81
N GLN A 398 -19.18 -30.85 54.79
CA GLN A 398 -17.87 -31.49 54.60
C GLN A 398 -17.27 -31.17 53.22
N GLU A 399 -18.06 -31.30 52.15
CA GLU A 399 -17.67 -30.95 50.79
C GLU A 399 -17.20 -29.48 50.70
N LEU A 400 -17.99 -28.54 51.24
CA LEU A 400 -17.62 -27.12 51.22
C LEU A 400 -16.43 -26.78 52.11
N ASN A 401 -16.22 -27.50 53.23
CA ASN A 401 -14.99 -27.35 54.01
C ASN A 401 -13.76 -27.77 53.21
N ILE A 402 -13.87 -28.83 52.38
CA ILE A 402 -12.79 -29.24 51.48
C ILE A 402 -12.57 -28.18 50.41
N VAL A 403 -13.63 -27.62 49.80
CA VAL A 403 -13.52 -26.54 48.81
C VAL A 403 -12.89 -25.27 49.42
N LYS A 404 -13.28 -24.87 50.63
CA LYS A 404 -12.69 -23.72 51.34
C LYS A 404 -11.21 -23.95 51.67
N ALA A 405 -10.86 -25.16 52.11
CA ALA A 405 -9.49 -25.54 52.44
C ALA A 405 -8.62 -25.78 51.19
N SER A 406 -9.24 -26.14 50.08
CA SER A 406 -8.60 -26.29 48.77
C SER A 406 -8.35 -24.92 48.16
N THR A 407 -7.08 -24.52 48.11
CA THR A 407 -6.65 -23.31 47.39
C THR A 407 -6.70 -23.47 45.87
N VAL A 408 -7.15 -24.63 45.38
CA VAL A 408 -7.30 -24.92 43.95
C VAL A 408 -8.66 -24.40 43.51
N GLY A 409 -8.66 -23.27 42.78
CA GLY A 409 -9.84 -22.76 42.07
C GLY A 409 -10.20 -23.60 40.85
N ASN A 410 -11.24 -23.20 40.10
CA ASN A 410 -11.60 -23.84 38.83
C ASN A 410 -10.74 -23.30 37.66
N VAL A 411 -9.65 -22.62 37.97
CA VAL A 411 -8.73 -22.00 37.01
C VAL A 411 -7.35 -22.57 37.24
N ARG A 412 -6.67 -22.95 36.15
CA ARG A 412 -5.31 -23.45 36.17
C ARG A 412 -4.49 -22.79 35.07
N ILE A 413 -3.28 -22.35 35.42
CA ILE A 413 -2.30 -21.90 34.42
C ILE A 413 -1.66 -23.15 33.81
N ILE A 414 -1.85 -23.37 32.51
CA ILE A 414 -1.22 -24.46 31.76
C ILE A 414 0.19 -24.02 31.38
N ASP A 415 0.28 -22.92 30.62
CA ASP A 415 1.53 -22.33 30.18
C ASP A 415 1.68 -20.96 30.84
N GLY A 416 2.75 -20.80 31.62
CA GLY A 416 3.15 -19.49 32.13
C GLY A 416 3.51 -18.54 30.99
N ALA A 417 3.45 -17.23 31.25
CA ALA A 417 3.75 -16.25 30.21
C ALA A 417 5.19 -16.38 29.70
N GLN A 418 5.35 -16.49 28.39
CA GLN A 418 6.65 -16.51 27.73
C GLN A 418 6.68 -15.60 26.51
N SER A 419 7.77 -14.85 26.35
CA SER A 419 8.02 -13.98 25.21
C SER A 419 8.70 -14.71 24.05
N TYR A 420 8.33 -14.36 22.82
CA TYR A 420 8.95 -14.92 21.63
C TYR A 420 10.33 -14.32 21.38
N SER A 421 11.29 -15.16 20.98
CA SER A 421 12.66 -14.74 20.70
C SER A 421 12.82 -13.91 19.42
N ARG A 422 11.82 -13.94 18.53
CA ARG A 422 11.79 -13.19 17.26
C ARG A 422 10.66 -12.16 17.29
N ALA A 423 10.92 -11.01 16.68
CA ALA A 423 9.92 -9.95 16.55
C ALA A 423 8.80 -10.41 15.59
N VAL A 424 7.56 -10.16 15.96
CA VAL A 424 6.37 -10.46 15.15
C VAL A 424 6.03 -9.34 14.17
N LYS A 425 6.43 -8.10 14.47
CA LYS A 425 6.29 -6.92 13.59
C LYS A 425 7.55 -6.06 13.63
N PRO A 426 7.83 -5.28 12.58
CA PRO A 426 7.23 -5.39 11.25
C PRO A 426 7.73 -6.62 10.49
N LYS A 427 6.94 -7.11 9.52
CA LYS A 427 7.36 -8.17 8.60
C LYS A 427 8.37 -7.62 7.59
N LYS A 428 9.63 -7.53 8.00
CA LYS A 428 10.75 -6.96 7.19
C LYS A 428 10.77 -7.40 5.71
N PRO A 429 10.66 -8.70 5.36
CA PRO A 429 10.66 -9.12 3.96
C PRO A 429 9.43 -8.62 3.18
N LEU A 430 8.26 -8.56 3.81
CA LEU A 430 7.04 -8.08 3.18
C LEU A 430 7.13 -6.59 2.83
N ILE A 431 7.70 -5.78 3.73
CA ILE A 431 7.90 -4.34 3.48
C ILE A 431 8.87 -4.13 2.30
N ALA A 432 9.98 -4.87 2.26
CA ALA A 432 10.94 -4.78 1.17
C ALA A 432 10.32 -5.13 -0.19
N VAL A 433 9.51 -6.20 -0.25
CA VAL A 433 8.78 -6.61 -1.47
C VAL A 433 7.78 -5.54 -1.89
N LEU A 434 6.96 -5.02 -0.96
CA LEU A 434 5.97 -3.99 -1.25
C LEU A 434 6.60 -2.68 -1.72
N ALA A 435 7.68 -2.23 -1.09
CA ALA A 435 8.40 -1.02 -1.48
C ALA A 435 9.02 -1.16 -2.88
N THR A 436 9.61 -2.33 -3.18
CA THR A 436 10.19 -2.63 -4.50
C THR A 436 9.11 -2.65 -5.58
N LEU A 437 7.98 -3.31 -5.32
CA LEU A 437 6.85 -3.37 -6.25
C LEU A 437 6.28 -1.98 -6.53
N LEU A 438 6.12 -1.16 -5.49
CA LEU A 438 5.65 0.21 -5.61
C LEU A 438 6.61 1.08 -6.44
N GLY A 439 7.93 0.94 -6.23
CA GLY A 439 8.94 1.59 -7.06
C GLY A 439 8.88 1.18 -8.54
N GLY A 440 8.70 -0.12 -8.80
CA GLY A 440 8.51 -0.65 -10.15
C GLY A 440 7.25 -0.11 -10.83
N MET A 441 6.11 -0.13 -10.13
CA MET A 441 4.84 0.38 -10.66
C MET A 441 4.89 1.88 -10.93
N LEU A 442 5.45 2.66 -10.01
CA LEU A 442 5.53 4.12 -10.12
C LEU A 442 6.49 4.54 -11.25
N SER A 443 7.60 3.82 -11.44
CA SER A 443 8.54 4.09 -12.53
C SER A 443 7.95 3.81 -13.90
N VAL A 444 7.22 2.69 -14.06
CA VAL A 444 6.45 2.39 -15.27
C VAL A 444 5.42 3.47 -15.55
N ALA A 445 4.63 3.87 -14.54
CA ALA A 445 3.62 4.91 -14.69
C ALA A 445 4.22 6.26 -15.13
N LEU A 446 5.34 6.68 -14.52
CA LEU A 446 6.03 7.92 -14.89
C LEU A 446 6.57 7.90 -16.32
N ILE A 447 7.09 6.75 -16.78
CA ILE A 447 7.57 6.61 -18.16
C ILE A 447 6.39 6.70 -19.12
N LEU A 448 5.30 5.96 -18.88
CA LEU A 448 4.12 6.01 -19.74
C LEU A 448 3.52 7.41 -19.81
N LEU A 449 3.45 8.13 -18.68
CA LEU A 449 2.98 9.51 -18.64
C LEU A 449 3.91 10.45 -19.42
N LYS A 450 5.23 10.31 -19.25
CA LYS A 450 6.21 11.10 -20.01
C LYS A 450 6.08 10.84 -21.52
N THR A 451 5.91 9.58 -21.93
CA THR A 451 5.76 9.23 -23.35
C THR A 451 4.42 9.72 -23.91
N ALA A 452 3.32 9.61 -23.17
CA ALA A 452 2.02 10.13 -23.59
C ALA A 452 2.01 11.66 -23.82
N MET A 453 2.93 12.39 -23.17
CA MET A 453 3.09 13.83 -23.37
C MET A 453 3.96 14.20 -24.58
N HIS A 454 4.72 13.27 -25.18
CA HIS A 454 5.47 13.51 -26.41
C HIS A 454 4.58 13.26 -27.62
N LYS A 455 4.47 14.26 -28.53
CA LYS A 455 3.58 14.22 -29.71
C LYS A 455 4.33 14.41 -31.04
N GLY A 456 5.53 13.84 -31.16
CA GLY A 456 6.31 13.88 -32.39
C GLY A 456 5.81 12.87 -33.44
N ILE A 457 6.16 13.07 -34.70
CA ILE A 457 5.93 12.09 -35.77
C ILE A 457 6.89 10.93 -35.57
N GLU A 458 6.33 9.74 -35.39
CA GLU A 458 7.07 8.49 -35.12
C GLU A 458 7.02 7.52 -36.31
N SER A 459 6.15 7.75 -37.29
CA SER A 459 6.01 6.84 -38.43
C SER A 459 5.56 7.58 -39.70
N SER A 460 5.91 7.03 -40.88
CA SER A 460 5.52 7.57 -42.18
C SER A 460 4.00 7.51 -42.41
N GLU A 461 3.36 6.47 -41.89
CA GLU A 461 1.93 6.20 -42.04
C GLU A 461 1.08 7.30 -41.39
N GLN A 462 1.57 7.92 -40.30
CA GLN A 462 0.92 9.05 -39.66
C GLN A 462 0.77 10.26 -40.61
N ILE A 463 1.70 10.44 -41.54
CA ILE A 463 1.67 11.51 -42.54
C ILE A 463 0.84 11.11 -43.76
N GLU A 464 0.92 9.85 -44.17
CA GLU A 464 0.06 9.34 -45.24
C GLU A 464 -1.43 9.39 -44.86
N ALA A 465 -1.76 9.19 -43.59
CA ALA A 465 -3.11 9.29 -43.05
C ALA A 465 -3.74 10.69 -43.19
N ILE A 466 -2.94 11.76 -43.22
CA ILE A 466 -3.41 13.13 -43.49
C ILE A 466 -3.44 13.46 -45.00
N GLY A 467 -3.31 12.42 -45.85
CA GLY A 467 -3.39 12.54 -47.31
C GLY A 467 -2.19 13.27 -47.91
N LEU A 468 -1.00 13.12 -47.34
CA LEU A 468 0.25 13.65 -47.89
C LEU A 468 1.22 12.48 -48.13
N PRO A 469 1.59 12.17 -49.38
CA PRO A 469 2.47 11.03 -49.65
C PRO A 469 3.88 11.28 -49.11
N VAL A 470 4.49 10.26 -48.50
CA VAL A 470 5.86 10.33 -48.00
C VAL A 470 6.81 9.79 -49.07
N TYR A 471 7.60 10.67 -49.69
CA TYR A 471 8.51 10.27 -50.77
C TYR A 471 9.84 9.69 -50.28
N ALA A 472 10.26 10.05 -49.07
CA ALA A 472 11.44 9.46 -48.46
C ALA A 472 11.45 9.57 -46.94
N SER A 473 12.01 8.55 -46.32
CA SER A 473 12.40 8.51 -44.91
C SER A 473 13.93 8.49 -44.83
N ILE A 474 14.53 9.64 -44.54
CA ILE A 474 15.99 9.81 -44.50
C ILE A 474 16.48 9.48 -43.08
N PRO A 475 17.28 8.42 -42.90
CA PRO A 475 17.82 8.05 -41.59
C PRO A 475 18.82 9.11 -41.08
N LEU A 476 18.96 9.21 -39.76
CA LEU A 476 19.99 10.04 -39.16
C LEU A 476 21.38 9.48 -39.50
N SER A 477 22.20 10.23 -40.24
CA SER A 477 23.60 9.87 -40.49
C SER A 477 24.46 10.14 -39.24
N GLU A 478 25.01 9.07 -38.67
CA GLU A 478 25.97 9.18 -37.57
C GLU A 478 27.23 9.94 -37.99
N TYR A 479 27.72 9.71 -39.22
CA TYR A 479 28.86 10.41 -39.79
C TYR A 479 28.62 11.93 -39.81
N GLN A 480 27.50 12.37 -40.38
CA GLN A 480 27.15 13.80 -40.42
C GLN A 480 27.01 14.40 -39.00
N SER A 481 26.48 13.63 -38.04
CA SER A 481 26.30 14.10 -36.66
C SER A 481 27.63 14.35 -35.95
N THR A 482 28.64 13.53 -36.19
CA THR A 482 29.99 13.68 -35.60
C THR A 482 30.78 14.81 -36.24
N VAL A 483 30.67 14.95 -37.56
CA VAL A 483 31.28 16.04 -38.34
C VAL A 483 30.66 17.39 -37.93
N SER A 484 29.34 17.43 -37.73
CA SER A 484 28.60 18.63 -37.25
C SER A 484 29.00 19.10 -35.85
N LYS A 485 29.39 18.19 -34.94
CA LYS A 485 29.87 18.55 -33.59
C LYS A 485 31.30 19.10 -33.60
N LYS A 486 32.13 18.73 -34.60
CA LYS A 486 33.51 19.21 -34.78
C LYS A 486 33.62 20.54 -35.55
N HIS A 487 32.55 21.00 -36.21
CA HIS A 487 32.49 22.18 -37.11
C HIS A 487 32.63 23.59 -36.46
N LYS A 488 33.27 23.76 -35.29
CA LYS A 488 33.41 25.11 -34.69
C LYS A 488 34.70 25.85 -35.05
N THR A 489 35.72 25.25 -35.68
CA THR A 489 37.07 25.86 -35.66
C THR A 489 37.97 25.80 -36.92
N GLN A 490 37.57 25.24 -38.09
CA GLN A 490 38.47 25.21 -39.28
C GLN A 490 37.75 25.41 -40.63
N THR A 491 38.46 26.01 -41.61
CA THR A 491 38.09 26.11 -43.03
C THR A 491 38.17 24.74 -43.70
N GLN A 492 37.05 24.24 -44.23
CA GLN A 492 36.91 22.87 -44.75
C GLN A 492 36.53 22.85 -46.22
N THR A 493 36.86 21.76 -46.93
CA THR A 493 36.51 21.54 -48.34
C THR A 493 35.14 20.88 -48.50
N ILE A 494 34.54 20.98 -49.69
CA ILE A 494 33.22 20.38 -50.02
C ILE A 494 33.20 18.87 -49.73
N GLN A 495 34.33 18.21 -49.94
CA GLN A 495 34.53 16.78 -49.68
C GLN A 495 34.41 16.40 -48.20
N GLN A 496 34.44 17.37 -47.29
CA GLN A 496 34.33 17.15 -45.84
C GLN A 496 32.96 17.57 -45.28
N THR A 497 32.23 18.43 -45.99
CA THR A 497 31.00 19.07 -45.50
C THR A 497 29.73 18.52 -46.14
N LEU A 498 29.79 18.08 -47.40
CA LEU A 498 28.64 17.53 -48.13
C LEU A 498 28.61 16.00 -48.06
N LEU A 499 27.61 15.45 -47.37
CA LEU A 499 27.51 14.01 -47.08
C LEU A 499 27.53 13.14 -48.36
N SER A 500 26.82 13.55 -49.41
CA SER A 500 26.75 12.83 -50.69
C SER A 500 28.09 12.68 -51.43
N ILE A 501 29.12 13.41 -50.99
CA ILE A 501 30.50 13.31 -51.49
C ILE A 501 31.40 12.69 -50.43
N ALA A 502 31.30 13.13 -49.18
CA ALA A 502 32.14 12.68 -48.08
C ALA A 502 31.94 11.19 -47.76
N ASN A 503 30.68 10.73 -47.79
CA ASN A 503 30.32 9.32 -47.60
C ASN A 503 29.18 8.92 -48.54
N PRO A 504 29.45 8.64 -49.82
CA PRO A 504 28.41 8.30 -50.79
C PRO A 504 27.66 7.00 -50.50
N ALA A 505 28.22 6.12 -49.66
CA ALA A 505 27.61 4.86 -49.24
C ALA A 505 26.74 5.00 -47.98
N ASP A 506 26.63 6.21 -47.40
CA ASP A 506 25.76 6.45 -46.24
C ASP A 506 24.30 6.17 -46.58
N LEU A 507 23.59 5.56 -45.63
CA LEU A 507 22.17 5.22 -45.75
C LEU A 507 21.29 6.45 -46.00
N ALA A 508 21.67 7.62 -45.48
CA ALA A 508 20.98 8.87 -45.76
C ALA A 508 21.14 9.30 -47.23
N VAL A 509 22.30 9.05 -47.83
CA VAL A 509 22.55 9.34 -49.25
C VAL A 509 21.76 8.38 -50.14
N GLU A 510 21.67 7.10 -49.76
CA GLU A 510 20.83 6.13 -50.47
C GLU A 510 19.34 6.51 -50.42
N ALA A 511 18.85 6.95 -49.25
CA ALA A 511 17.49 7.48 -49.14
C ALA A 511 17.25 8.70 -50.03
N ILE A 512 18.26 9.57 -50.20
CA ILE A 512 18.20 10.71 -51.12
C ILE A 512 18.23 10.27 -52.59
N ARG A 513 18.96 9.20 -52.95
CA ARG A 513 18.89 8.60 -54.30
C ARG A 513 17.50 8.05 -54.61
N SER A 514 16.87 7.38 -53.65
CA SER A 514 15.48 6.91 -53.77
C SER A 514 14.50 8.08 -53.89
N LEU A 515 14.72 9.16 -53.13
CA LEU A 515 13.94 10.39 -53.24
C LEU A 515 14.06 11.02 -54.63
N ARG A 516 15.27 11.04 -55.23
CA ARG A 516 15.47 11.53 -56.61
C ARG A 516 14.60 10.75 -57.60
N THR A 517 14.56 9.43 -57.50
CA THR A 517 13.75 8.59 -58.40
C THR A 517 12.26 8.88 -58.21
N SER A 518 11.79 9.00 -56.97
CA SER A 518 10.39 9.35 -56.67
C SER A 518 10.03 10.73 -57.20
N LEU A 519 10.94 11.70 -57.04
CA LEU A 519 10.79 13.06 -57.52
C LEU A 519 10.74 13.13 -59.05
N TYR A 520 11.54 12.34 -59.76
CA TYR A 520 11.51 12.29 -61.23
C TYR A 520 10.09 12.01 -61.75
N PHE A 521 9.39 11.03 -61.16
CA PHE A 521 8.00 10.74 -61.52
C PHE A 521 7.04 11.85 -61.07
N ALA A 522 7.23 12.41 -59.87
CA ALA A 522 6.39 13.49 -59.37
C ALA A 522 6.47 14.78 -60.22
N MET A 523 7.62 15.02 -60.87
CA MET A 523 7.87 16.20 -61.69
C MET A 523 7.42 16.05 -63.15
N MET A 524 7.03 14.87 -63.62
CA MET A 524 6.58 14.67 -65.01
C MET A 524 5.35 15.50 -65.39
N GLU A 525 4.49 15.80 -64.43
CA GLU A 525 3.26 16.60 -64.61
C GLU A 525 3.39 18.02 -64.03
N ALA A 526 4.59 18.43 -63.60
CA ALA A 526 4.81 19.74 -62.99
C ALA A 526 4.84 20.87 -64.03
N LYS A 527 4.50 22.08 -63.59
CA LYS A 527 4.44 23.28 -64.47
C LYS A 527 5.80 23.69 -65.03
N ASN A 528 6.86 23.49 -64.25
CA ASN A 528 8.24 23.79 -64.60
C ASN A 528 9.18 22.84 -63.83
N ASN A 529 10.48 22.92 -64.13
CA ASN A 529 11.54 22.15 -63.49
C ASN A 529 12.10 22.80 -62.22
N VAL A 530 11.33 23.68 -61.57
CA VAL A 530 11.70 24.32 -60.31
C VAL A 530 11.08 23.56 -59.15
N LEU A 531 11.91 23.16 -58.19
CA LEU A 531 11.58 22.45 -56.96
C LEU A 531 11.80 23.36 -55.76
N MET A 532 10.77 23.52 -54.93
CA MET A 532 10.90 24.16 -53.62
C MET A 532 10.99 23.11 -52.52
N ILE A 533 11.94 23.29 -51.62
CA ILE A 533 12.05 22.54 -50.38
C ILE A 533 11.74 23.48 -49.21
N SER A 534 10.70 23.16 -48.45
CA SER A 534 10.25 23.93 -47.30
C SER A 534 9.90 23.03 -46.11
N GLY A 535 9.32 23.58 -45.06
CA GLY A 535 8.82 22.79 -43.94
C GLY A 535 8.24 23.60 -42.77
N PRO A 536 7.72 22.92 -41.73
CA PRO A 536 7.01 23.54 -40.63
C PRO A 536 7.90 24.43 -39.78
N SER A 537 9.11 23.99 -39.43
CA SER A 537 9.95 24.68 -38.43
C SER A 537 11.43 24.81 -38.82
N PRO A 538 12.20 25.67 -38.12
CA PRO A 538 13.65 25.74 -38.28
C PRO A 538 14.34 24.43 -37.86
N SER A 539 15.57 24.20 -38.34
CA SER A 539 16.44 23.09 -37.88
C SER A 539 15.94 21.65 -38.13
N ILE A 540 14.98 21.47 -39.04
CA ILE A 540 14.46 20.16 -39.45
C ILE A 540 15.28 19.47 -40.56
N GLY A 541 16.27 20.18 -41.13
CA GLY A 541 17.18 19.65 -42.16
C GLY A 541 16.83 19.97 -43.61
N LYS A 542 15.98 20.98 -43.89
CA LYS A 542 15.67 21.47 -45.25
C LYS A 542 16.93 21.68 -46.10
N SER A 543 17.82 22.55 -45.65
CA SER A 543 19.09 22.85 -46.33
C SER A 543 20.01 21.63 -46.50
N PHE A 544 19.94 20.64 -45.60
CA PHE A 544 20.69 19.38 -45.74
C PHE A 544 20.14 18.54 -46.89
N VAL A 545 18.82 18.41 -46.96
CA VAL A 545 18.13 17.72 -48.06
C VAL A 545 18.39 18.46 -49.37
N SER A 546 18.24 19.78 -49.42
CA SER A 546 18.44 20.63 -50.62
C SER A 546 19.86 20.49 -51.19
N ALA A 547 20.90 20.61 -50.36
CA ALA A 547 22.28 20.53 -50.80
C ALA A 547 22.66 19.11 -51.29
N ASN A 548 22.30 18.08 -50.52
CA ASN A 548 22.64 16.70 -50.88
C ASN A 548 21.84 16.21 -52.09
N MET A 549 20.56 16.58 -52.19
CA MET A 549 19.73 16.29 -53.37
C MET A 549 20.34 16.89 -54.63
N GLY A 550 20.75 18.17 -54.58
CA GLY A 550 21.38 18.83 -55.73
C GLY A 550 22.64 18.09 -56.21
N ALA A 551 23.49 17.66 -55.29
CA ALA A 551 24.67 16.86 -55.64
C ALA A 551 24.35 15.44 -56.15
N VAL A 552 23.32 14.78 -55.61
CA VAL A 552 22.88 13.45 -56.08
C VAL A 552 22.28 13.52 -57.50
N ILE A 553 21.59 14.61 -57.83
CA ILE A 553 21.06 14.84 -59.17
C ILE A 553 22.17 15.24 -60.15
N ALA A 554 23.08 16.13 -59.76
CA ALA A 554 24.21 16.54 -60.59
C ALA A 554 25.12 15.35 -60.96
N LYS A 555 25.39 14.45 -60.01
CA LYS A 555 26.11 13.19 -60.26
C LYS A 555 25.39 12.24 -61.23
N ALA A 556 24.07 12.40 -61.43
CA ALA A 556 23.31 11.65 -62.42
C ALA A 556 23.44 12.23 -63.84
N GLY A 557 24.19 13.32 -64.01
CA GLY A 557 24.48 13.95 -65.30
C GLY A 557 23.59 15.13 -65.66
N GLN A 558 22.70 15.58 -64.77
CA GLN A 558 21.83 16.74 -64.97
C GLN A 558 22.49 18.05 -64.51
N ASN A 559 22.21 19.15 -65.20
CA ASN A 559 22.61 20.50 -64.79
C ASN A 559 21.68 21.00 -63.68
N VAL A 560 22.22 21.22 -62.49
CA VAL A 560 21.46 21.61 -61.30
C VAL A 560 21.88 22.98 -60.81
N LEU A 561 20.90 23.85 -60.53
CA LEU A 561 21.11 25.08 -59.77
C LEU A 561 20.44 24.97 -58.40
N VAL A 562 21.20 25.16 -57.32
CA VAL A 562 20.65 25.31 -55.97
C VAL A 562 20.63 26.78 -55.60
N ILE A 563 19.48 27.30 -55.18
CA ILE A 563 19.29 28.69 -54.74
C ILE A 563 18.94 28.68 -53.25
N ASP A 564 19.73 29.36 -52.43
CA ASP A 564 19.39 29.59 -51.02
C ASP A 564 18.48 30.82 -50.90
N ALA A 565 17.16 30.61 -50.92
CA ALA A 565 16.17 31.66 -50.76
C ALA A 565 15.84 31.95 -49.27
N ASP A 566 16.50 31.29 -48.32
CA ASP A 566 16.46 31.68 -46.90
C ASP A 566 17.45 32.83 -46.64
N MET A 567 17.07 34.03 -47.08
CA MET A 567 17.83 35.26 -46.85
C MET A 567 17.96 35.62 -45.36
N ARG A 568 17.23 34.96 -44.45
CA ARG A 568 17.26 35.22 -43.00
C ARG A 568 18.32 34.39 -42.30
N LYS A 569 18.29 33.07 -42.51
CA LYS A 569 19.10 32.09 -41.79
C LYS A 569 19.71 31.00 -42.68
N GLY A 570 19.67 31.18 -44.00
CA GLY A 570 20.30 30.31 -45.00
C GLY A 570 21.76 30.01 -44.69
N LYS A 571 22.14 28.75 -44.87
CA LYS A 571 23.43 28.18 -44.47
C LYS A 571 23.91 27.13 -45.47
N ILE A 572 23.38 27.13 -46.70
CA ILE A 572 23.77 26.13 -47.70
C ILE A 572 25.21 26.35 -48.13
N GLY A 573 25.68 27.59 -48.24
CA GLY A 573 27.07 27.89 -48.61
C GLY A 573 28.10 27.22 -47.69
N ARG A 574 27.78 27.05 -46.40
CA ARG A 574 28.61 26.26 -45.46
C ARG A 574 28.74 24.78 -45.85
N GLN A 575 27.69 24.16 -46.39
CA GLN A 575 27.74 22.77 -46.86
C GLN A 575 28.48 22.64 -48.19
N PHE A 576 28.51 23.70 -48.99
CA PHE A 576 29.27 23.77 -50.24
C PHE A 576 30.63 24.46 -50.07
N SER A 577 31.08 24.73 -48.84
CA SER A 577 32.35 25.41 -48.55
C SER A 577 32.60 26.70 -49.35
N VAL A 578 31.53 27.42 -49.69
CA VAL A 578 31.55 28.69 -50.43
C VAL A 578 31.04 29.85 -49.57
N SER A 579 31.41 31.08 -49.94
CA SER A 579 30.90 32.28 -49.27
C SER A 579 29.38 32.40 -49.44
N GLU A 580 28.70 32.87 -48.40
CA GLU A 580 27.26 33.17 -48.45
C GLU A 580 26.96 34.53 -49.11
N LYS A 581 28.01 35.30 -49.47
CA LYS A 581 27.93 36.63 -50.10
C LYS A 581 28.96 36.77 -51.23
N PRO A 582 28.63 37.46 -52.35
CA PRO A 582 27.31 38.00 -52.71
C PRO A 582 26.34 36.90 -53.21
N GLY A 583 25.04 37.19 -53.32
CA GLY A 583 24.02 36.21 -53.68
C GLY A 583 22.63 36.80 -54.03
N LEU A 584 21.57 36.05 -53.73
CA LEU A 584 20.19 36.32 -54.14
C LEU A 584 19.70 37.72 -53.72
N SER A 585 19.96 38.15 -52.49
CA SER A 585 19.53 39.48 -52.02
C SER A 585 20.18 40.63 -52.81
N ASP A 586 21.44 40.46 -53.23
CA ASP A 586 22.21 41.45 -53.99
C ASP A 586 21.65 41.58 -55.43
N TYR A 587 21.17 40.47 -56.01
CA TYR A 587 20.46 40.48 -57.30
C TYR A 587 19.09 41.16 -57.20
N LEU A 588 18.28 40.78 -56.20
CA LEU A 588 16.93 41.30 -56.06
C LEU A 588 16.91 42.80 -55.76
N SER A 589 17.90 43.28 -54.99
CA SER A 589 18.12 44.71 -54.75
C SER A 589 18.71 45.48 -55.95
N GLY A 590 19.19 44.78 -56.99
CA GLY A 590 19.71 45.38 -58.22
C GLY A 590 21.14 45.88 -58.13
N GLN A 591 21.90 45.39 -57.15
CA GLN A 591 23.28 45.80 -56.94
C GLN A 591 24.24 45.06 -57.89
N MET A 592 23.88 43.83 -58.30
CA MET A 592 24.72 42.97 -59.14
C MET A 592 23.90 42.17 -60.15
N ASP A 593 24.53 41.79 -61.27
CA ASP A 593 23.91 40.98 -62.32
C ASP A 593 23.95 39.48 -61.99
N MET A 594 22.89 38.77 -62.39
CA MET A 594 22.64 37.36 -62.07
C MET A 594 23.80 36.42 -62.43
N GLN A 595 24.39 36.57 -63.62
CA GLN A 595 25.45 35.68 -64.10
C GLN A 595 26.73 35.75 -63.23
N SER A 596 26.96 36.88 -62.57
CA SER A 596 28.12 37.07 -61.67
C SER A 596 27.93 36.43 -60.29
N LEU A 597 26.70 36.04 -59.95
CA LEU A 597 26.31 35.54 -58.62
C LEU A 597 26.15 34.02 -58.57
N ILE A 598 26.23 33.35 -59.72
CA ILE A 598 26.15 31.90 -59.82
C ILE A 598 27.56 31.31 -59.71
N THR A 599 27.80 30.57 -58.64
CA THR A 599 29.09 29.93 -58.39
C THR A 599 29.05 28.48 -58.88
N LYS A 600 29.99 28.09 -59.74
CA LYS A 600 30.22 26.68 -60.09
C LYS A 600 30.95 26.01 -58.93
N LEU A 601 30.43 24.88 -58.48
CA LEU A 601 31.00 24.13 -57.36
C LEU A 601 32.00 23.07 -57.86
N ASP A 602 32.79 22.49 -56.96
CA ASP A 602 33.72 21.37 -57.28
C ASP A 602 33.00 20.09 -57.74
N VAL A 603 31.66 20.10 -57.72
CA VAL A 603 30.81 19.03 -58.23
C VAL A 603 30.41 19.37 -59.66
N GLU A 604 30.78 18.50 -60.61
CA GLU A 604 30.42 18.68 -62.02
C GLU A 604 28.90 18.87 -62.17
N LYS A 605 28.49 19.81 -63.02
CA LYS A 605 27.08 20.16 -63.33
C LYS A 605 26.27 20.70 -62.14
N LEU A 606 26.88 21.01 -61.01
CA LEU A 606 26.22 21.67 -59.87
C LEU A 606 26.64 23.14 -59.77
N SER A 607 25.65 24.03 -59.82
CA SER A 607 25.81 25.46 -59.58
C SER A 607 25.05 25.88 -58.32
N PHE A 608 25.53 26.92 -57.66
CA PHE A 608 24.93 27.45 -56.44
C PHE A 608 24.79 28.97 -56.50
N MET A 609 23.62 29.46 -56.08
CA MET A 609 23.39 30.87 -55.78
C MET A 609 23.19 31.00 -54.26
N ALA A 610 24.14 31.68 -53.62
CA ALA A 610 24.08 31.96 -52.19
C ALA A 610 22.92 32.91 -51.86
N ARG A 611 22.57 33.01 -50.58
CA ARG A 611 21.49 33.93 -50.15
C ARG A 611 21.84 35.42 -50.28
N GLY A 612 23.13 35.76 -50.22
CA GLY A 612 23.62 37.14 -50.22
C GLY A 612 23.65 37.80 -48.83
N GLU A 613 23.79 39.12 -48.80
CA GLU A 613 23.69 39.90 -47.58
C GLU A 613 22.28 39.83 -46.98
N VAL A 614 22.16 39.64 -45.65
CA VAL A 614 20.85 39.54 -44.98
C VAL A 614 20.13 40.89 -45.11
N PRO A 615 19.06 41.00 -45.89
CA PRO A 615 18.39 42.27 -46.12
C PRO A 615 17.42 42.59 -44.97
N PRO A 616 17.11 43.87 -44.74
CA PRO A 616 16.11 44.27 -43.74
C PRO A 616 14.68 43.82 -44.10
N ASN A 617 14.41 43.62 -45.41
CA ASN A 617 13.10 43.34 -45.99
C ASN A 617 13.12 42.12 -46.95
N PRO A 618 13.35 40.88 -46.47
CA PRO A 618 13.48 39.70 -47.33
C PRO A 618 12.23 39.36 -48.15
N SER A 619 11.04 39.49 -47.55
CA SER A 619 9.77 39.10 -48.20
C SER A 619 9.43 40.05 -49.36
N GLU A 620 9.68 41.34 -49.20
CA GLU A 620 9.46 42.37 -50.20
C GLU A 620 10.37 42.18 -51.42
N LEU A 621 11.62 41.76 -51.19
CA LEU A 621 12.54 41.45 -52.28
C LEU A 621 12.08 40.23 -53.09
N LEU A 622 11.51 39.21 -52.45
CA LEU A 622 10.98 38.02 -53.13
C LEU A 622 9.73 38.31 -53.97
N LEU A 623 8.95 39.33 -53.60
CA LEU A 623 7.79 39.79 -54.40
C LEU A 623 8.19 40.58 -55.65
N HIS A 624 9.44 41.04 -55.74
CA HIS A 624 9.88 41.87 -56.85
C HIS A 624 9.90 41.07 -58.17
N PRO A 625 9.52 41.65 -59.33
CA PRO A 625 9.49 40.94 -60.62
C PRO A 625 10.80 40.26 -61.02
N ARG A 626 11.94 40.78 -60.55
CA ARG A 626 13.27 40.18 -60.75
C ARG A 626 13.35 38.75 -60.25
N PHE A 627 12.66 38.39 -59.17
CA PHE A 627 12.70 37.02 -58.66
C PHE A 627 12.09 36.03 -59.65
N LYS A 628 10.96 36.41 -60.27
CA LYS A 628 10.37 35.63 -61.36
C LYS A 628 11.32 35.54 -62.56
N THR A 629 11.90 36.67 -62.99
CA THR A 629 12.88 36.69 -64.09
C THR A 629 14.07 35.76 -63.83
N LEU A 630 14.54 35.68 -62.58
CA LEU A 630 15.58 34.74 -62.17
C LEU A 630 15.15 33.28 -62.32
N LEU A 631 13.96 32.92 -61.83
CA LEU A 631 13.48 31.54 -61.91
C LEU A 631 13.17 31.12 -63.34
N ASP A 632 12.59 32.01 -64.16
CA ASP A 632 12.32 31.75 -65.58
C ASP A 632 13.65 31.51 -66.33
N TRP A 633 14.64 32.38 -66.12
CA TRP A 633 15.98 32.20 -66.71
C TRP A 633 16.66 30.90 -66.23
N ALA A 634 16.58 30.60 -64.93
CA ALA A 634 17.18 29.40 -64.36
C ALA A 634 16.51 28.12 -64.89
N SER A 635 15.20 28.16 -65.07
CA SER A 635 14.41 27.06 -65.63
C SER A 635 14.84 26.71 -67.07
N GLU A 636 15.21 27.71 -67.88
CA GLU A 636 15.70 27.52 -69.25
C GLU A 636 17.14 26.99 -69.33
N HIS A 637 18.00 27.31 -68.36
CA HIS A 637 19.44 27.03 -68.42
C HIS A 637 19.89 25.80 -67.62
N TYR A 638 19.04 25.30 -66.72
CA TYR A 638 19.31 24.14 -65.88
C TYR A 638 18.24 23.09 -66.08
N ASP A 639 18.60 21.81 -65.94
CA ASP A 639 17.64 20.70 -66.03
C ASP A 639 16.72 20.68 -64.81
N ILE A 640 17.23 21.10 -63.64
CA ILE A 640 16.43 21.29 -62.41
C ILE A 640 16.98 22.44 -61.56
N VAL A 641 16.06 23.20 -60.97
CA VAL A 641 16.36 24.30 -60.06
C VAL A 641 15.80 23.97 -58.68
N ILE A 642 16.64 23.89 -57.65
CA ILE A 642 16.24 23.60 -56.26
C ILE A 642 16.29 24.90 -55.45
N VAL A 643 15.17 25.30 -54.87
CA VAL A 643 15.05 26.50 -54.04
C VAL A 643 14.84 26.10 -52.59
N ASP A 644 15.82 26.37 -51.73
CA ASP A 644 15.72 26.19 -50.29
C ASP A 644 15.03 27.40 -49.67
N THR A 645 14.01 27.18 -48.85
CA THR A 645 13.19 28.26 -48.29
C THR A 645 13.14 28.23 -46.76
N PRO A 646 12.89 29.38 -46.11
CA PRO A 646 12.65 29.40 -44.67
C PRO A 646 11.35 28.66 -44.34
N PRO A 647 11.14 28.28 -43.06
CA PRO A 647 9.93 27.54 -42.67
C PRO A 647 8.66 28.38 -42.82
N ILE A 648 7.62 27.83 -43.45
CA ILE A 648 6.35 28.51 -43.73
C ILE A 648 5.54 28.85 -42.48
N LEU A 649 5.72 28.11 -41.37
CA LEU A 649 5.06 28.49 -40.11
C LEU A 649 5.75 29.67 -39.43
N ALA A 650 7.01 29.95 -39.77
CA ALA A 650 7.79 31.05 -39.20
C ALA A 650 7.62 32.35 -39.99
N VAL A 651 7.64 32.30 -41.32
CA VAL A 651 7.55 33.47 -42.22
C VAL A 651 6.84 33.12 -43.52
N THR A 652 6.36 34.14 -44.25
CA THR A 652 5.59 33.98 -45.50
C THR A 652 6.45 33.81 -46.76
N ASP A 653 7.76 33.96 -46.64
CA ASP A 653 8.72 33.92 -47.76
C ASP A 653 8.56 32.67 -48.64
N ALA A 654 8.35 31.48 -48.03
CA ALA A 654 8.15 30.24 -48.77
C ALA A 654 6.83 30.21 -49.58
N ALA A 655 5.79 30.93 -49.15
CA ALA A 655 4.56 31.05 -49.93
C ALA A 655 4.79 31.92 -51.18
N ILE A 656 5.57 33.01 -51.02
CA ILE A 656 5.92 33.89 -52.15
C ILE A 656 6.76 33.13 -53.17
N VAL A 657 7.78 32.38 -52.71
CA VAL A 657 8.60 31.54 -53.57
C VAL A 657 7.76 30.46 -54.26
N GLY A 658 6.89 29.78 -53.51
CA GLY A 658 6.07 28.69 -54.02
C GLY A 658 5.13 29.08 -55.16
N ALA A 659 4.73 30.35 -55.27
CA ALA A 659 3.91 30.84 -56.38
C ALA A 659 4.61 30.74 -57.75
N HIS A 660 5.94 30.65 -57.77
CA HIS A 660 6.77 30.57 -58.99
C HIS A 660 7.33 29.17 -59.27
N VAL A 661 6.99 28.19 -58.44
CA VAL A 661 7.59 26.85 -58.43
C VAL A 661 6.61 25.81 -58.96
N GLY A 662 7.11 24.80 -59.68
CA GLY A 662 6.31 23.71 -60.24
C GLY A 662 6.07 22.56 -59.27
N THR A 663 6.99 22.29 -58.35
CA THR A 663 6.90 21.20 -57.36
C THR A 663 7.30 21.67 -55.96
N THR A 664 6.48 21.37 -54.94
CA THR A 664 6.78 21.70 -53.54
C THR A 664 6.89 20.45 -52.69
N LEU A 665 8.00 20.33 -51.93
CA LEU A 665 8.20 19.28 -50.94
C LEU A 665 8.32 19.87 -49.52
N ILE A 666 7.68 19.19 -48.57
CA ILE A 666 7.78 19.52 -47.14
C ILE A 666 8.75 18.54 -46.49
N VAL A 667 9.77 19.05 -45.82
CA VAL A 667 10.61 18.26 -44.91
C VAL A 667 10.04 18.39 -43.50
N GLY A 668 9.95 17.31 -42.74
CA GLY A 668 9.73 17.33 -41.30
C GLY A 668 10.70 16.40 -40.59
N ARG A 669 11.01 16.67 -39.32
CA ARG A 669 11.99 15.91 -38.56
C ARG A 669 11.31 14.91 -37.62
N PHE A 670 11.81 13.68 -37.62
CA PHE A 670 11.39 12.59 -36.73
C PHE A 670 11.41 13.02 -35.26
N GLU A 671 10.35 12.69 -34.52
CA GLU A 671 10.10 13.02 -33.10
C GLU A 671 10.07 14.51 -32.71
N GLN A 672 10.48 15.43 -33.60
CA GLN A 672 10.48 16.86 -33.31
C GLN A 672 9.20 17.55 -33.80
N ASN A 673 8.78 17.25 -35.03
CA ASN A 673 7.56 17.84 -35.58
C ASN A 673 6.35 16.99 -35.23
N SER A 674 5.22 17.63 -34.98
CA SER A 674 3.94 16.92 -34.81
C SER A 674 3.20 16.79 -36.14
N VAL A 675 2.34 15.76 -36.27
CA VAL A 675 1.45 15.58 -37.43
C VAL A 675 0.63 16.85 -37.69
N LYS A 676 0.14 17.49 -36.62
CA LYS A 676 -0.64 18.74 -36.68
C LYS A 676 0.16 19.91 -37.27
N GLU A 677 1.46 20.03 -36.95
CA GLU A 677 2.30 21.06 -37.55
C GLU A 677 2.46 20.85 -39.07
N VAL A 678 2.59 19.60 -39.52
CA VAL A 678 2.69 19.26 -40.95
C VAL A 678 1.36 19.52 -41.65
N GLU A 679 0.24 19.19 -41.03
CA GLU A 679 -1.10 19.47 -41.55
C GLU A 679 -1.32 20.98 -41.74
N ILE A 680 -1.00 21.80 -40.74
CA ILE A 680 -1.11 23.27 -40.84
C ILE A 680 -0.17 23.81 -41.93
N THR A 681 1.02 23.22 -42.09
CA THR A 681 1.99 23.58 -43.13
C THR A 681 1.42 23.33 -44.52
N LYS A 682 0.84 22.15 -44.76
CA LYS A 682 0.14 21.81 -46.00
C LYS A 682 -0.99 22.79 -46.29
N GLN A 683 -1.86 23.03 -45.29
CA GLN A 683 -2.98 23.97 -45.43
C GLN A 683 -2.52 25.39 -45.77
N ARG A 684 -1.42 25.89 -45.17
CA ARG A 684 -0.88 27.23 -45.50
C ARG A 684 -0.41 27.33 -46.95
N PHE A 685 0.23 26.29 -47.49
CA PHE A 685 0.60 26.29 -48.91
C PHE A 685 -0.64 26.24 -49.81
N GLU A 686 -1.59 25.36 -49.52
CA GLU A 686 -2.83 25.21 -50.30
C GLU A 686 -3.69 26.48 -50.29
N GLN A 687 -3.79 27.19 -49.16
CA GLN A 687 -4.46 28.48 -49.05
C GLN A 687 -3.88 29.57 -49.96
N ASN A 688 -2.59 29.47 -50.27
CA ASN A 688 -1.90 30.38 -51.20
C ASN A 688 -1.85 29.82 -52.64
N GLY A 689 -2.63 28.77 -52.94
CA GLY A 689 -2.70 28.17 -54.27
C GLY A 689 -1.48 27.31 -54.64
N ILE A 690 -0.68 26.90 -53.66
CA ILE A 690 0.55 26.13 -53.85
C ILE A 690 0.26 24.68 -53.50
N GLU A 691 0.37 23.79 -54.49
CA GLU A 691 0.17 22.36 -54.30
C GLU A 691 1.42 21.73 -53.67
N VAL A 692 1.24 21.03 -52.55
CA VAL A 692 2.30 20.26 -51.90
C VAL A 692 2.28 18.84 -52.45
N LYS A 693 3.35 18.45 -53.16
CA LYS A 693 3.41 17.14 -53.83
C LYS A 693 3.79 16.00 -52.88
N GLY A 694 4.59 16.26 -51.85
CA GLY A 694 4.93 15.21 -50.89
C GLY A 694 5.74 15.66 -49.69
N PHE A 695 5.97 14.70 -48.80
CA PHE A 695 6.66 14.87 -47.53
C PHE A 695 7.96 14.05 -47.48
N ILE A 696 8.95 14.59 -46.78
CA ILE A 696 10.22 13.94 -46.49
C ILE A 696 10.37 13.87 -44.97
N LEU A 697 10.38 12.66 -44.43
CA LEU A 697 10.64 12.43 -43.02
C LEU A 697 12.15 12.33 -42.81
N ASN A 698 12.75 13.35 -42.21
CA ASN A 698 14.20 13.46 -42.03
C ASN A 698 14.65 13.09 -40.62
N ALA A 699 15.89 12.62 -40.51
CA ALA A 699 16.57 12.23 -39.26
C ALA A 699 15.88 11.08 -38.50
N VAL A 700 15.42 10.06 -39.20
CA VAL A 700 14.79 8.88 -38.58
C VAL A 700 15.82 8.09 -37.76
N GLU A 701 15.50 7.83 -36.49
CA GLU A 701 16.35 7.07 -35.54
C GLU A 701 15.83 5.64 -35.34
N LYS A 702 16.74 4.69 -35.06
CA LYS A 702 16.38 3.29 -34.76
C LYS A 702 16.09 3.15 -33.26
N LYS A 703 14.84 2.86 -32.89
CA LYS A 703 14.41 2.56 -31.50
C LYS A 703 13.72 1.21 -31.40
N ALA A 704 13.76 0.59 -30.22
CA ALA A 704 13.11 -0.70 -29.98
C ALA A 704 11.58 -0.58 -30.11
N SER A 705 10.99 0.54 -29.70
CA SER A 705 9.57 0.85 -29.91
C SER A 705 9.12 0.73 -31.37
N ASN A 706 9.97 1.14 -32.32
CA ASN A 706 9.66 1.12 -33.74
C ASN A 706 9.85 -0.27 -34.37
N ALA A 707 10.72 -1.11 -33.78
CA ALA A 707 10.97 -2.47 -34.23
C ALA A 707 9.92 -3.47 -33.74
N TYR A 708 9.38 -3.28 -32.53
CA TYR A 708 8.39 -4.18 -31.93
C TYR A 708 6.92 -3.79 -32.22
N GLY A 709 6.66 -2.55 -32.67
CA GLY A 709 5.31 -2.06 -33.00
C GLY A 709 4.77 -2.44 -34.38
N GLY A 710 5.34 -3.43 -35.07
CA GLY A 710 4.82 -4.00 -36.33
C GLY A 710 4.79 -3.10 -37.57
N TYR A 711 5.05 -1.80 -37.43
CA TYR A 711 4.86 -0.79 -38.49
C TYR A 711 6.07 0.16 -38.57
N GLY A 712 7.24 -0.38 -38.94
CA GLY A 712 8.47 0.38 -39.07
C GLY A 712 9.29 -0.04 -40.29
N TYR A 713 9.70 0.96 -41.08
CA TYR A 713 10.57 0.87 -42.26
C TYR A 713 11.70 -0.16 -42.11
N TYR A 714 11.63 -1.28 -42.85
CA TYR A 714 12.68 -2.30 -42.91
C TYR A 714 13.84 -1.81 -43.75
N GLN A 715 15.01 -1.65 -43.14
CA GLN A 715 16.23 -1.24 -43.83
C GLN A 715 17.13 -2.46 -44.07
N TYR A 716 17.30 -2.85 -45.33
CA TYR A 716 18.30 -3.83 -45.75
C TYR A 716 19.63 -3.13 -46.03
N GLU A 717 20.67 -3.51 -45.30
CA GLU A 717 22.04 -3.06 -45.54
C GLU A 717 22.65 -3.91 -46.67
N TYR A 718 22.69 -3.38 -47.89
CA TYR A 718 23.36 -4.04 -49.01
C TYR A 718 24.84 -3.62 -49.03
N LYS A 719 25.69 -4.36 -48.31
CA LYS A 719 27.15 -4.25 -48.51
C LYS A 719 27.51 -4.96 -49.81
N GLN A 720 28.05 -4.22 -50.78
CA GLN A 720 28.71 -4.84 -51.92
C GLN A 720 30.05 -5.43 -51.43
N ASP A 721 30.17 -6.75 -51.47
CA ASP A 721 31.46 -7.43 -51.33
C ASP A 721 32.32 -7.10 -52.55
N THR A 722 33.22 -6.14 -52.42
CA THR A 722 34.33 -5.98 -53.37
C THR A 722 35.34 -7.09 -53.09
N LYS A 723 35.22 -8.21 -53.82
CA LYS A 723 36.37 -9.10 -54.02
C LYS A 723 37.32 -8.41 -54.99
N ASP A 724 38.48 -8.01 -54.46
CA ASP A 724 39.64 -7.60 -55.26
C ASP A 724 39.93 -8.67 -56.32
N SER A 725 40.06 -8.23 -57.58
CA SER A 725 40.71 -8.97 -58.67
C SER A 725 41.82 -8.10 -59.24
#